data_AF-A0A945ZS83-F1
#
_entry.id   AF-A0A945ZS83-F1
#
_cell.length_a   1.000
_cell.length_b   1.000
_cell.length_c   1.000
_cell.angle_alpha   90.00
_cell.angle_beta   90.00
_cell.angle_gamma   90.00
#
_symmetry.space_group_name_H-M   'P 1'
#
loop_
_entity.id
_entity.type
_entity.pdbx_description
1 polymer ?
#
loop_
_entity_poly.entity_id
_entity_poly.type
_entity_poly.pdbx_seq_one_letter_code
_entity_poly.pdbx_strand_id
1 'polypeptide(L)'
;MKLNMSHCRPPFHAFSFLVAALLSASSLLADWGVYQSYVILDLGNGSQYFAGGENADNATNFDGFDLGSFASGSSMSLRGGELKTWKNNASNVCGGTLNYRVYESGSEPGEFTPLALSYDSELGGGNQKWYSSVDIDLLLGLEAGDYVFEVWWQSEGNWNDGGGCGEYQYESNGGSNYSASFSICPFGLDGNGECLTHAIELKGIIDFTVPNGGNNGKAIHVTALEDVADLSVFQIGVANNGGGTDGAEYTFDAISVSAGDEILVARSISDMDDYFVDCYDEFDVVLQAGSAIEQNGDDAIELFESSVVIETFGDIDVDGTGEDWDYLDSWAYKIDGAWTYGGVNCTDGTATIFDSDCLYPLCSSAASGCTNDSACNYNSAATDDDGSCTYPATGYDCEGNCLADSDSDGICDGDDNCSDTAACNYDDSANGSCLTNDACGVCGGSGIPTGDCDCSGNELDAIGECGGTCTADVDSDGVCDTDEVVGCQDNTACNYDATATDAGSCTYPDTGYDCNGTCLIDTDNDGVCDEFEVAGCQDNAACNYNVSATDSNGSCTYPTTGYDCSGNCLADSDSDGICDGDDNCSDTTACNYDDSANGLCQTLDDCGVCNGDNSTCADCAGVANGTSALDDCGVCNGDNSTCADCAGVANGTSTLDDCG
;
A
#
# COMPACT_ATOMS: atom_id res chain seq x y z
N MET A 1 46.58 44.01 -17.59
CA MET A 1 45.50 43.94 -16.59
C MET A 1 45.42 42.50 -16.11
N LYS A 2 45.90 42.26 -14.89
CA LYS A 2 45.77 41.00 -14.15
C LYS A 2 44.55 41.13 -13.23
N LEU A 3 43.91 40.00 -12.91
CA LEU A 3 43.45 39.55 -11.58
C LEU A 3 42.75 38.19 -11.84
N ASN A 4 43.34 37.07 -11.38
CA ASN A 4 43.25 36.45 -10.04
C ASN A 4 42.04 35.50 -9.96
N MET A 5 42.09 34.30 -9.37
CA MET A 5 42.96 33.79 -8.30
C MET A 5 43.05 32.25 -8.41
N SER A 6 44.23 31.71 -8.16
CA SER A 6 44.50 30.27 -7.97
C SER A 6 45.02 30.02 -6.56
N HIS A 7 44.75 28.81 -6.09
CA HIS A 7 45.10 28.21 -4.80
C HIS A 7 46.57 28.37 -4.40
N CYS A 8 46.84 28.35 -3.08
CA CYS A 8 48.03 27.70 -2.54
C CYS A 8 47.97 27.49 -1.01
N ARG A 9 48.30 26.25 -0.59
CA ARG A 9 48.79 25.90 0.75
C ARG A 9 50.08 26.68 1.09
N PRO A 10 50.47 26.72 2.37
CA PRO A 10 51.81 26.19 2.69
C PRO A 10 51.90 25.46 4.05
N PRO A 11 52.97 24.66 4.25
CA PRO A 11 53.55 24.35 5.55
C PRO A 11 54.97 24.93 5.73
N PHE A 12 55.50 24.76 6.95
CA PHE A 12 56.89 24.92 7.46
C PHE A 12 57.26 26.15 8.33
N HIS A 13 57.27 25.86 9.64
CA HIS A 13 58.36 25.99 10.63
C HIS A 13 58.93 27.35 11.09
N ALA A 14 58.74 27.55 12.40
CA ALA A 14 59.71 27.94 13.42
C ALA A 14 60.22 29.39 13.47
N PHE A 15 59.77 30.12 14.50
CA PHE A 15 60.68 30.93 15.33
C PHE A 15 60.17 30.99 16.77
N SER A 16 61.04 30.57 17.67
CA SER A 16 60.90 30.60 19.12
C SER A 16 60.90 32.04 19.63
N PHE A 17 59.89 32.41 20.42
CA PHE A 17 59.99 33.53 21.36
C PHE A 17 59.45 33.09 22.71
N LEU A 18 60.38 33.02 23.66
CA LEU A 18 60.17 32.77 25.07
C LEU A 18 59.38 33.95 25.67
N VAL A 19 58.09 33.78 25.93
CA VAL A 19 57.35 34.64 26.86
C VAL A 19 57.00 33.78 28.05
N ALA A 20 57.78 33.95 29.12
CA ALA A 20 57.47 33.44 30.43
C ALA A 20 56.25 34.19 30.98
N ALA A 21 55.05 33.71 30.67
CA ALA A 21 53.86 34.00 31.43
C ALA A 21 53.83 32.99 32.59
N LEU A 22 54.06 33.47 33.82
CA LEU A 22 53.68 32.75 35.02
C LEU A 22 52.16 32.54 34.98
N LEU A 23 51.72 31.40 34.44
CA LEU A 23 50.48 30.79 34.88
C LEU A 23 50.80 30.08 36.18
N SER A 24 50.42 30.69 37.29
CA SER A 24 50.14 29.93 38.50
C SER A 24 48.97 28.99 38.16
N ALA A 25 49.28 27.81 37.65
CA ALA A 25 48.38 26.68 37.72
C ALA A 25 48.26 26.34 39.21
N SER A 26 47.30 26.97 39.89
CA SER A 26 46.66 26.34 41.02
C SER A 26 45.92 25.14 40.44
N SER A 27 46.61 24.00 40.38
CA SER A 27 45.94 22.71 40.42
C SER A 27 45.04 22.73 41.66
N LEU A 28 43.74 22.94 41.46
CA LEU A 28 42.74 22.49 42.43
C LEU A 28 42.93 20.98 42.50
N LEU A 29 43.75 20.52 43.44
CA LEU A 29 43.68 19.13 43.85
C LEU A 29 42.28 18.98 44.44
N ALA A 30 41.45 18.12 43.83
CA ALA A 30 40.19 17.77 44.46
C ALA A 30 40.48 17.25 45.87
N ASP A 31 39.71 17.63 46.87
CA ASP A 31 39.93 17.14 48.24
C ASP A 31 39.12 15.86 48.51
N TRP A 32 38.19 15.55 47.61
CA TRP A 32 37.41 14.31 47.50
C TRP A 32 36.95 14.10 46.05
N GLY A 33 36.55 12.88 45.68
CA GLY A 33 36.05 12.59 44.33
C GLY A 33 35.61 11.15 44.12
N VAL A 34 35.12 10.84 42.91
CA VAL A 34 34.81 9.48 42.45
C VAL A 34 36.04 8.89 41.76
N TYR A 35 36.23 7.58 41.86
CA TYR A 35 37.27 6.89 41.09
C TYR A 35 36.85 5.54 40.50
N GLN A 36 35.69 4.99 40.87
CA GLN A 36 35.06 3.85 40.20
C GLN A 36 33.53 3.95 40.36
N SER A 37 32.80 3.59 39.31
CA SER A 37 31.34 3.59 39.25
C SER A 37 30.85 2.32 38.54
N TYR A 38 29.79 1.70 39.06
CA TYR A 38 29.18 0.53 38.45
C TYR A 38 27.65 0.61 38.50
N VAL A 39 27.02 0.20 37.41
CA VAL A 39 25.60 -0.19 37.38
C VAL A 39 25.54 -1.70 37.36
N ILE A 40 24.62 -2.26 38.13
CA ILE A 40 24.49 -3.71 38.30
C ILE A 40 23.21 -4.15 37.62
N LEU A 41 23.32 -4.93 36.56
CA LEU A 41 22.17 -5.41 35.77
C LEU A 41 22.09 -6.93 35.82
N ASP A 42 20.90 -7.48 35.68
CA ASP A 42 20.67 -8.90 35.46
C ASP A 42 19.93 -9.08 34.14
N LEU A 43 20.68 -9.59 33.15
CA LEU A 43 20.19 -9.85 31.80
C LEU A 43 19.60 -11.28 31.67
N GLY A 44 19.20 -11.89 32.78
CA GLY A 44 18.68 -13.27 32.83
C GLY A 44 19.71 -14.33 33.23
N ASN A 45 20.98 -13.95 33.40
CA ASN A 45 22.10 -14.83 33.77
C ASN A 45 22.72 -14.49 35.14
N GLY A 46 21.98 -13.74 35.97
CA GLY A 46 22.43 -13.25 37.27
C GLY A 46 23.10 -11.88 37.18
N SER A 47 23.40 -11.30 38.35
CA SER A 47 23.90 -9.93 38.45
C SER A 47 25.30 -9.76 37.84
N GLN A 48 25.41 -8.84 36.91
CA GLN A 48 26.61 -8.41 36.21
C GLN A 48 26.92 -6.95 36.53
N TYR A 49 28.21 -6.60 36.58
CA TYR A 49 28.68 -5.25 36.89
C TYR A 49 29.15 -4.60 35.60
N PHE A 50 28.54 -3.47 35.24
CA PHE A 50 28.90 -2.65 34.10
C PHE A 50 29.52 -1.33 34.59
N ALA A 51 30.68 -0.98 34.04
CA ALA A 51 31.48 0.17 34.43
C ALA A 51 31.05 1.44 33.68
N GLY A 52 30.89 2.54 34.39
CA GLY A 52 30.58 3.84 33.79
C GLY A 52 31.65 4.90 34.09
N GLY A 53 32.94 4.64 33.83
CA GLY A 53 34.01 5.65 34.06
C GLY A 53 35.43 5.12 34.28
N GLU A 54 36.39 6.05 34.46
CA GLU A 54 37.83 5.73 34.59
C GLU A 54 38.13 4.79 35.77
N ASN A 55 39.15 3.94 35.58
CA ASN A 55 39.69 2.98 36.56
C ASN A 55 38.75 1.85 37.02
N ALA A 56 37.64 1.53 36.34
CA ALA A 56 36.86 0.34 36.69
C ALA A 56 37.65 -0.97 36.44
N ASP A 57 38.06 -1.64 37.51
CA ASP A 57 38.83 -2.88 37.40
C ASP A 57 37.99 -4.01 36.77
N ASN A 58 38.44 -4.57 35.63
CA ASN A 58 37.98 -5.84 35.02
C ASN A 58 36.46 -5.99 34.75
N ALA A 59 35.66 -4.92 34.76
CA ALA A 59 34.24 -4.95 34.44
C ALA A 59 33.98 -4.53 32.98
N THR A 60 32.86 -4.98 32.41
CA THR A 60 32.43 -4.61 31.05
C THR A 60 32.11 -3.12 31.01
N ASN A 61 32.60 -2.41 29.99
CA ASN A 61 32.26 -0.99 29.81
C ASN A 61 30.76 -0.85 29.50
N PHE A 62 30.06 0.05 30.19
CA PHE A 62 28.65 0.32 29.96
C PHE A 62 28.41 1.23 28.76
N ASP A 63 29.32 2.20 28.54
CA ASP A 63 29.16 3.21 27.50
C ASP A 63 29.18 2.62 26.08
N GLY A 64 28.10 2.81 25.34
CA GLY A 64 27.87 2.26 24.01
C GLY A 64 27.71 0.74 23.98
N PHE A 65 27.46 0.11 25.14
CA PHE A 65 27.29 -1.34 25.20
C PHE A 65 25.90 -1.74 24.70
N ASP A 66 25.84 -2.84 23.96
CA ASP A 66 24.59 -3.48 23.56
C ASP A 66 24.24 -4.56 24.59
N LEU A 67 23.16 -4.33 25.35
CA LEU A 67 22.66 -5.26 26.37
C LEU A 67 21.94 -6.46 25.73
N GLY A 68 21.73 -6.43 24.41
CA GLY A 68 21.13 -7.48 23.61
C GLY A 68 19.64 -7.30 23.43
N SER A 69 19.03 -8.35 22.87
CA SER A 69 17.62 -8.37 22.53
C SER A 69 16.82 -9.23 23.51
N PHE A 70 15.61 -8.80 23.77
CA PHE A 70 14.73 -9.38 24.78
C PHE A 70 13.39 -9.74 24.13
N ALA A 71 12.92 -10.98 24.30
CA ALA A 71 11.58 -11.35 23.86
C ALA A 71 10.52 -10.57 24.67
N SER A 72 9.41 -10.22 24.02
CA SER A 72 8.28 -9.61 24.71
C SER A 72 7.85 -10.43 25.94
N GLY A 73 7.67 -9.76 27.09
CA GLY A 73 7.33 -10.40 28.36
C GLY A 73 8.52 -11.04 29.13
N SER A 74 9.75 -10.94 28.61
CA SER A 74 10.95 -11.24 29.40
C SER A 74 11.28 -10.11 30.39
N SER A 75 12.32 -10.30 31.21
CA SER A 75 12.71 -9.33 32.25
C SER A 75 14.20 -9.00 32.18
N MET A 76 14.53 -7.72 32.28
CA MET A 76 15.88 -7.22 32.52
C MET A 76 15.84 -6.38 33.79
N SER A 77 16.60 -6.77 34.83
CA SER A 77 16.50 -6.10 36.13
C SER A 77 17.70 -5.20 36.43
N LEU A 78 17.44 -3.97 36.84
CA LEU A 78 18.40 -3.17 37.59
C LEU A 78 18.53 -3.79 38.99
N ARG A 79 19.71 -4.32 39.29
CA ARG A 79 20.05 -4.97 40.56
C ARG A 79 20.70 -4.03 41.57
N GLY A 80 21.13 -2.85 41.14
CA GLY A 80 21.76 -1.87 42.02
C GLY A 80 22.78 -0.98 41.35
N GLY A 81 23.51 -0.24 42.18
CA GLY A 81 24.64 0.58 41.77
C GLY A 81 25.74 0.54 42.83
N GLU A 82 26.98 0.74 42.39
CA GLU A 82 28.14 0.87 43.26
C GLU A 82 28.92 2.13 42.87
N LEU A 83 29.37 2.87 43.87
CA LEU A 83 30.21 4.05 43.69
C LEU A 83 31.37 3.97 44.68
N LYS A 84 32.60 4.19 44.22
CA LYS A 84 33.76 4.30 45.10
C LYS A 84 34.34 5.70 45.01
N THR A 85 34.54 6.26 46.19
CA THR A 85 34.95 7.65 46.38
C THR A 85 36.20 7.71 47.22
N TRP A 86 37.00 8.76 47.06
CA TRP A 86 38.15 9.04 47.91
C TRP A 86 37.97 10.40 48.58
N LYS A 87 38.57 10.57 49.76
CA LYS A 87 38.65 11.86 50.47
C LYS A 87 39.96 12.00 51.24
N ASN A 88 40.38 13.24 51.45
CA ASN A 88 41.46 13.56 52.39
C ASN A 88 40.93 13.64 53.84
N ASN A 89 41.80 13.95 54.81
CA ASN A 89 41.43 14.03 56.24
C ASN A 89 40.62 15.29 56.63
N ALA A 90 40.50 16.27 55.73
CA ALA A 90 39.80 17.54 55.96
C ALA A 90 38.39 17.57 55.33
N SER A 91 38.14 16.70 54.36
CA SER A 91 36.87 16.60 53.62
C SER A 91 36.01 15.44 54.09
N ASN A 92 34.75 15.42 53.65
CA ASN A 92 33.82 14.32 53.88
C ASN A 92 33.04 13.97 52.61
N VAL A 93 32.69 12.69 52.45
CA VAL A 93 31.71 12.22 51.47
C VAL A 93 30.54 11.67 52.26
N CYS A 94 29.34 12.08 51.86
CA CYS A 94 28.10 11.90 52.61
C CYS A 94 27.10 10.97 51.92
N GLY A 95 27.17 10.87 50.60
CA GLY A 95 26.23 10.07 49.83
C GLY A 95 26.68 9.82 48.40
N GLY A 96 26.07 8.82 47.79
CA GLY A 96 26.13 8.60 46.35
C GLY A 96 24.72 8.42 45.80
N THR A 97 24.52 8.69 44.52
CA THR A 97 23.26 8.43 43.82
C THR A 97 23.58 7.95 42.41
N LEU A 98 22.95 6.84 42.00
CA LEU A 98 22.91 6.40 40.61
C LEU A 98 21.63 6.98 40.02
N ASN A 99 21.74 7.83 39.02
CA ASN A 99 20.59 8.33 38.27
C ASN A 99 20.46 7.50 37.01
N TYR A 100 19.26 6.97 36.75
CA TYR A 100 19.00 6.13 35.59
C TYR A 100 17.70 6.50 34.89
N ARG A 101 17.60 6.22 33.58
CA ARG A 101 16.36 6.32 32.81
C ARG A 101 16.38 5.36 31.63
N VAL A 102 15.21 4.98 31.16
CA VAL A 102 15.00 4.21 29.93
C VAL A 102 14.06 5.00 29.04
N TYR A 103 14.34 5.07 27.75
CA TYR A 103 13.48 5.72 26.76
C TYR A 103 13.70 5.08 25.39
N GLU A 104 12.71 5.20 24.51
CA GLU A 104 12.74 4.67 23.15
C GLU A 104 13.79 5.40 22.31
N SER A 105 14.54 4.67 21.49
CA SER A 105 15.56 5.22 20.62
C SER A 105 14.96 6.25 19.65
N GLY A 106 15.50 7.47 19.65
CA GLY A 106 14.98 8.57 18.84
C GLY A 106 13.86 9.41 19.49
N SER A 107 13.33 8.98 20.64
CA SER A 107 12.37 9.77 21.43
C SER A 107 13.05 10.84 22.30
N GLU A 108 12.29 11.83 22.78
CA GLU A 108 12.80 12.81 23.73
C GLU A 108 13.06 12.14 25.10
N PRO A 109 14.29 12.19 25.63
CA PRO A 109 14.61 11.49 26.87
C PRO A 109 13.89 12.08 28.10
N GLY A 110 13.13 11.26 28.81
CA GLY A 110 12.42 11.67 30.04
C GLY A 110 13.32 11.94 31.25
N GLU A 111 12.70 12.25 32.39
CA GLU A 111 13.40 12.56 33.65
C GLU A 111 14.20 11.37 34.22
N PHE A 112 15.30 11.67 34.91
CA PHE A 112 16.09 10.65 35.61
C PHE A 112 15.42 10.18 36.89
N THR A 113 15.44 8.87 37.13
CA THR A 113 15.06 8.27 38.40
C THR A 113 16.30 8.13 39.30
N PRO A 114 16.33 8.77 40.49
CA PRO A 114 17.46 8.67 41.40
C PRO A 114 17.39 7.41 42.27
N LEU A 115 18.48 6.63 42.27
CA LEU A 115 18.71 5.51 43.19
C LEU A 115 19.79 5.88 44.22
N ALA A 116 19.36 6.12 45.46
CA ALA A 116 20.27 6.45 46.56
C ALA A 116 21.22 5.28 46.87
N LEU A 117 22.53 5.56 46.91
CA LEU A 117 23.58 4.64 47.28
C LEU A 117 23.97 4.88 48.74
N SER A 118 23.78 3.86 49.58
CA SER A 118 24.08 3.93 51.00
C SER A 118 25.55 3.63 51.25
N TYR A 119 26.10 4.17 52.35
CA TYR A 119 27.44 3.80 52.79
C TYR A 119 27.52 2.29 53.05
N ASP A 120 28.48 1.63 52.42
CA ASP A 120 28.69 0.18 52.54
C ASP A 120 29.92 -0.11 53.42
N SER A 121 31.10 0.39 53.01
CA SER A 121 32.36 0.06 53.68
C SER A 121 33.48 1.08 53.45
N GLU A 122 34.47 1.05 54.34
CA GLU A 122 35.72 1.81 54.21
C GLU A 122 36.79 0.91 53.60
N LEU A 123 37.41 1.37 52.51
CA LEU A 123 38.42 0.65 51.74
C LEU A 123 39.86 1.01 52.17
N GLY A 124 40.00 1.97 53.08
CA GLY A 124 41.27 2.40 53.66
C GLY A 124 41.87 3.61 52.96
N GLY A 125 42.63 4.42 53.71
CA GLY A 125 43.26 5.63 53.19
C GLY A 125 42.29 6.78 52.86
N GLY A 126 41.05 6.73 53.35
CA GLY A 126 40.00 7.69 53.00
C GLY A 126 39.15 7.27 51.80
N ASN A 127 39.34 6.05 51.29
CA ASN A 127 38.51 5.50 50.21
C ASN A 127 37.27 4.82 50.79
N GLN A 128 36.10 5.13 50.22
CA GLN A 128 34.79 4.69 50.70
C GLN A 128 34.03 4.00 49.56
N LYS A 129 33.24 3.00 49.91
CA LYS A 129 32.33 2.30 49.00
C LYS A 129 30.88 2.64 49.37
N TRP A 130 30.10 2.95 48.36
CA TRP A 130 28.67 3.21 48.41
C TRP A 130 27.96 2.18 47.54
N TYR A 131 26.85 1.64 48.03
CA TYR A 131 26.17 0.52 47.40
C TYR A 131 24.67 0.61 47.65
N SER A 132 23.90 0.16 46.66
CA SER A 132 22.49 -0.16 46.82
C SER A 132 22.19 -1.45 46.08
N SER A 133 21.24 -2.22 46.62
CA SER A 133 20.68 -3.39 45.96
C SER A 133 19.18 -3.18 45.82
N VAL A 134 18.71 -3.32 44.58
CA VAL A 134 17.31 -3.20 44.21
C VAL A 134 16.93 -4.34 43.27
N ASP A 135 15.66 -4.46 42.98
CA ASP A 135 15.14 -5.37 41.97
C ASP A 135 14.07 -4.65 41.18
N ILE A 136 14.50 -3.92 40.15
CA ILE A 136 13.61 -3.09 39.33
C ILE A 136 13.65 -3.67 37.93
N ASP A 137 12.52 -4.15 37.46
CA ASP A 137 12.36 -4.60 36.07
C ASP A 137 12.32 -3.38 35.14
N LEU A 138 13.33 -3.30 34.27
CA LEU A 138 13.53 -2.21 33.32
C LEU A 138 12.68 -2.37 32.05
N LEU A 139 12.14 -3.58 31.79
CA LEU A 139 11.28 -3.83 30.62
C LEU A 139 9.80 -3.63 30.93
N LEU A 140 9.44 -3.45 32.21
CA LEU A 140 8.06 -3.39 32.64
C LEU A 140 7.36 -2.16 32.07
N GLY A 141 6.33 -2.40 31.25
CA GLY A 141 5.53 -1.34 30.64
C GLY A 141 6.14 -0.74 29.37
N LEU A 142 7.20 -1.33 28.84
CA LEU A 142 7.73 -1.01 27.51
C LEU A 142 7.08 -1.89 26.45
N GLU A 143 6.88 -1.33 25.27
CA GLU A 143 6.38 -2.04 24.09
C GLU A 143 7.55 -2.62 23.28
N ALA A 144 7.26 -3.27 22.14
CA ALA A 144 8.31 -3.71 21.24
C ALA A 144 9.01 -2.51 20.61
N GLY A 145 10.33 -2.57 20.47
CA GLY A 145 11.12 -1.47 19.91
C GLY A 145 12.56 -1.43 20.42
N ASP A 146 13.29 -0.41 19.98
CA ASP A 146 14.66 -0.14 20.38
C ASP A 146 14.72 0.89 21.50
N TYR A 147 15.51 0.62 22.53
CA TYR A 147 15.57 1.44 23.74
C TYR A 147 17.00 1.81 24.12
N VAL A 148 17.12 2.95 24.79
CA VAL A 148 18.36 3.43 25.39
C VAL A 148 18.21 3.43 26.90
N PHE A 149 19.15 2.78 27.59
CA PHE A 149 19.32 2.83 29.03
C PHE A 149 20.47 3.77 29.37
N GLU A 150 20.16 4.90 30.00
CA GLU A 150 21.14 5.92 30.38
C GLU A 150 21.37 5.99 31.88
N VAL A 151 22.62 6.22 32.27
CA VAL A 151 23.03 6.38 33.66
C VAL A 151 24.09 7.47 33.86
N TRP A 152 24.08 8.08 35.04
CA TRP A 152 25.18 8.89 35.57
C TRP A 152 25.19 8.83 37.10
N TRP A 153 26.32 9.15 37.73
CA TRP A 153 26.43 9.11 39.19
C TRP A 153 26.65 10.49 39.78
N GLN A 154 26.01 10.73 40.92
CA GLN A 154 26.24 11.87 41.79
C GLN A 154 26.93 11.40 43.05
N SER A 155 27.93 12.15 43.52
CA SER A 155 28.51 12.00 44.85
C SER A 155 28.29 13.31 45.62
N GLU A 156 27.89 13.21 46.89
CA GLU A 156 27.68 14.35 47.77
C GLU A 156 28.78 14.41 48.83
N GLY A 157 29.37 15.59 49.01
CA GLY A 157 30.47 15.80 49.94
C GLY A 157 30.59 17.25 50.41
N ASN A 158 31.78 17.57 50.93
CA ASN A 158 32.15 18.89 51.40
C ASN A 158 33.67 19.10 51.28
N TRP A 159 34.08 20.24 50.72
CA TRP A 159 35.47 20.64 50.53
C TRP A 159 36.25 20.83 51.84
N ASN A 160 35.80 21.49 52.93
CA ASN A 160 36.74 21.84 54.04
C ASN A 160 36.20 22.30 55.44
N ASP A 161 35.22 21.66 56.09
CA ASP A 161 34.81 22.13 57.46
C ASP A 161 34.24 21.09 58.45
N GLY A 162 34.64 19.82 58.35
CA GLY A 162 34.57 18.90 59.51
C GLY A 162 33.17 18.59 60.06
N GLY A 163 32.11 18.69 59.24
CA GLY A 163 30.77 18.25 59.66
C GLY A 163 29.56 18.56 58.76
N GLY A 164 29.72 18.81 57.45
CA GLY A 164 28.60 19.14 56.55
C GLY A 164 28.54 18.30 55.27
N CYS A 165 27.39 18.37 54.57
CA CYS A 165 27.08 17.80 53.26
C CYS A 165 26.32 18.86 52.45
N GLY A 166 26.48 18.91 51.13
CA GLY A 166 25.77 19.88 50.27
C GLY A 166 26.50 20.31 49.00
N GLU A 167 27.64 19.68 48.68
CA GLU A 167 28.36 19.89 47.43
C GLU A 167 28.34 18.61 46.61
N TYR A 168 28.26 18.75 45.28
CA TYR A 168 28.05 17.61 44.39
C TYR A 168 29.19 17.47 43.38
N GLN A 169 29.59 16.22 43.15
CA GLN A 169 30.47 15.80 42.06
C GLN A 169 29.71 14.84 41.16
N TYR A 170 29.93 14.97 39.86
CA TYR A 170 29.22 14.21 38.84
C TYR A 170 30.21 13.31 38.11
N GLU A 171 29.91 12.01 38.05
CA GLU A 171 30.63 11.06 37.20
C GLU A 171 29.78 10.83 35.94
N SER A 172 30.33 11.25 34.80
CA SER A 172 29.69 11.26 33.48
C SER A 172 30.76 11.08 32.39
N ASN A 173 30.36 10.69 31.18
CA ASN A 173 31.21 10.50 30.01
C ASN A 173 31.68 11.84 29.41
N GLY A 174 32.51 12.59 30.16
CA GLY A 174 33.03 13.88 29.70
C GLY A 174 31.97 14.98 29.58
N GLY A 175 30.89 14.89 30.36
CA GLY A 175 29.74 15.81 30.33
C GLY A 175 28.50 15.24 29.63
N SER A 176 28.62 14.09 28.95
CA SER A 176 27.49 13.28 28.47
C SER A 176 27.15 12.16 29.45
N ASN A 177 25.93 11.63 29.44
CA ASN A 177 25.59 10.45 30.24
C ASN A 177 26.23 9.20 29.63
N TYR A 178 26.35 8.15 30.43
CA TYR A 178 26.71 6.83 29.90
C TYR A 178 25.43 6.15 29.40
N SER A 179 25.49 5.56 28.21
CA SER A 179 24.31 4.96 27.58
C SER A 179 24.60 3.55 27.10
N ALA A 180 23.63 2.65 27.22
CA ALA A 180 23.61 1.33 26.60
C ALA A 180 22.31 1.16 25.79
N SER A 181 22.32 0.31 24.77
CA SER A 181 21.14 -0.01 23.95
C SER A 181 20.61 -1.40 24.26
N PHE A 182 19.33 -1.62 24.00
CA PHE A 182 18.70 -2.94 23.95
C PHE A 182 17.43 -2.89 23.09
N SER A 183 16.96 -4.06 22.66
CA SER A 183 15.75 -4.17 21.84
C SER A 183 14.75 -5.11 22.48
N ILE A 184 13.46 -4.79 22.37
CA ILE A 184 12.35 -5.67 22.75
C ILE A 184 11.71 -6.22 21.47
N CYS A 185 11.88 -7.50 21.23
CA CYS A 185 11.44 -8.15 19.99
C CYS A 185 9.97 -8.59 20.11
N PRO A 186 9.11 -8.17 19.16
CA PRO A 186 7.68 -8.49 19.19
C PRO A 186 7.41 -9.99 18.99
N PHE A 187 8.23 -10.66 18.18
CA PHE A 187 8.02 -12.06 17.80
C PHE A 187 8.98 -13.05 18.45
N GLY A 188 9.71 -12.62 19.48
CA GLY A 188 10.69 -13.45 20.16
C GLY A 188 12.09 -13.39 19.53
N LEU A 189 12.92 -14.38 19.88
CA LEU A 189 14.33 -14.43 19.54
C LEU A 189 14.67 -15.73 18.80
N ASP A 190 15.65 -15.65 17.92
CA ASP A 190 16.25 -16.83 17.29
C ASP A 190 17.18 -17.61 18.26
N GLY A 191 17.80 -18.69 17.76
CA GLY A 191 18.75 -19.49 18.54
C GLY A 191 20.05 -18.76 18.94
N ASN A 192 20.33 -17.60 18.36
CA ASN A 192 21.50 -16.76 18.63
C ASN A 192 21.17 -15.56 19.54
N GLY A 193 19.89 -15.30 19.82
CA GLY A 193 19.42 -14.17 20.62
C GLY A 193 19.15 -12.90 19.81
N GLU A 194 18.97 -13.02 18.49
CA GLU A 194 18.58 -11.93 17.59
C GLU A 194 17.05 -11.86 17.45
N CYS A 195 16.48 -10.70 17.15
CA CYS A 195 15.03 -10.55 16.96
C CYS A 195 14.56 -11.31 15.70
N LEU A 196 13.47 -12.06 15.83
CA LEU A 196 12.71 -12.54 14.66
C LEU A 196 11.90 -11.38 14.08
N THR A 197 11.90 -11.28 12.76
CA THR A 197 11.24 -10.19 12.01
C THR A 197 9.84 -10.55 11.56
N HIS A 198 9.58 -11.81 11.21
CA HIS A 198 8.34 -12.22 10.52
C HIS A 198 8.06 -11.38 9.26
N ALA A 199 9.13 -10.96 8.58
CA ALA A 199 9.04 -10.06 7.43
C ALA A 199 8.41 -10.69 6.17
N ILE A 200 8.15 -12.00 6.17
CA ILE A 200 7.37 -12.70 5.15
C ILE A 200 6.34 -13.61 5.80
N GLU A 201 5.25 -13.90 5.10
CA GLU A 201 4.22 -14.86 5.55
C GLU A 201 3.79 -15.83 4.45
N LEU A 202 3.23 -16.98 4.84
CA LEU A 202 2.60 -17.90 3.90
C LEU A 202 1.35 -17.26 3.30
N LYS A 203 1.29 -17.24 1.97
CA LYS A 203 0.16 -16.68 1.20
C LYS A 203 -0.66 -17.74 0.51
N GLY A 204 -0.03 -18.76 -0.07
CA GLY A 204 -0.74 -19.87 -0.69
C GLY A 204 0.06 -21.15 -0.77
N ILE A 205 -0.63 -22.28 -0.67
CA ILE A 205 -0.08 -23.62 -0.77
C ILE A 205 -0.70 -24.27 -2.00
N ILE A 206 0.14 -24.76 -2.92
CA ILE A 206 -0.30 -25.18 -4.25
C ILE A 206 0.09 -26.63 -4.49
N ASP A 207 -0.88 -27.43 -4.94
CA ASP A 207 -0.68 -28.78 -5.47
C ASP A 207 -1.53 -28.99 -6.72
N PHE A 208 -1.13 -28.44 -7.86
CA PHE A 208 -1.88 -28.54 -9.12
C PHE A 208 -1.58 -29.82 -9.89
N THR A 209 -2.62 -30.35 -10.53
CA THR A 209 -2.45 -31.23 -11.68
C THR A 209 -2.21 -30.41 -12.94
N VAL A 210 -0.96 -30.40 -13.42
CA VAL A 210 -0.55 -29.70 -14.65
C VAL A 210 -0.47 -30.66 -15.86
N PRO A 211 -0.69 -30.19 -17.10
CA PRO A 211 -0.78 -31.05 -18.30
C PRO A 211 0.43 -31.94 -18.58
N ASN A 212 1.63 -31.46 -18.27
CA ASN A 212 2.86 -32.22 -18.45
C ASN A 212 2.96 -33.43 -17.48
N GLY A 213 2.07 -33.51 -16.49
CA GLY A 213 1.82 -34.66 -15.62
C GLY A 213 2.96 -34.98 -14.65
N GLY A 214 2.64 -35.07 -13.36
CA GLY A 214 3.57 -35.47 -12.30
C GLY A 214 3.61 -34.45 -11.16
N ASN A 215 4.66 -34.50 -10.34
CA ASN A 215 4.78 -33.68 -9.13
C ASN A 215 5.18 -32.22 -9.42
N ASN A 216 5.01 -31.72 -10.65
CA ASN A 216 5.59 -30.45 -11.08
C ASN A 216 4.70 -29.24 -10.76
N GLY A 217 3.40 -29.44 -10.62
CA GLY A 217 2.44 -28.39 -10.26
C GLY A 217 2.45 -27.98 -8.78
N LYS A 218 3.55 -28.22 -8.06
CA LYS A 218 3.68 -27.97 -6.63
C LYS A 218 4.41 -26.66 -6.39
N ALA A 219 3.86 -25.80 -5.56
CA ALA A 219 4.50 -24.55 -5.20
C ALA A 219 4.07 -24.04 -3.82
N ILE A 220 4.87 -23.17 -3.23
CA ILE A 220 4.54 -22.40 -2.03
C ILE A 220 4.63 -20.93 -2.40
N HIS A 221 3.58 -20.19 -2.13
CA HIS A 221 3.49 -18.76 -2.33
C HIS A 221 3.61 -18.04 -0.98
N VAL A 222 4.52 -17.07 -0.90
CA VAL A 222 4.72 -16.21 0.27
C VAL A 222 4.68 -14.74 -0.15
N THR A 223 4.24 -13.87 0.75
CA THR A 223 4.22 -12.42 0.54
C THR A 223 5.22 -11.76 1.48
N ALA A 224 5.95 -10.76 1.00
CA ALA A 224 6.78 -9.92 1.86
C ALA A 224 5.94 -8.86 2.60
N LEU A 225 5.97 -8.87 3.93
CA LEU A 225 5.30 -7.88 4.78
C LEU A 225 6.14 -6.62 4.98
N GLU A 226 7.47 -6.76 4.90
CA GLU A 226 8.44 -5.68 5.05
C GLU A 226 9.57 -5.83 4.03
N ASP A 227 10.41 -4.80 3.88
CA ASP A 227 11.62 -4.88 3.04
C ASP A 227 12.61 -5.89 3.63
N VAL A 228 12.96 -6.93 2.87
CA VAL A 228 13.92 -7.96 3.29
C VAL A 228 15.20 -7.82 2.49
N ALA A 229 16.31 -7.54 3.19
CA ALA A 229 17.60 -7.35 2.54
C ALA A 229 18.24 -8.66 2.04
N ASP A 230 17.98 -9.78 2.73
CA ASP A 230 18.49 -11.10 2.39
C ASP A 230 17.46 -12.17 2.74
N LEU A 231 16.77 -12.68 1.73
CA LEU A 231 15.70 -13.65 1.88
C LEU A 231 16.21 -15.03 2.34
N SER A 232 17.51 -15.32 2.23
CA SER A 232 18.09 -16.62 2.62
C SER A 232 18.06 -16.91 4.13
N VAL A 233 17.63 -15.93 4.94
CA VAL A 233 17.31 -16.15 6.35
C VAL A 233 16.04 -16.97 6.54
N PHE A 234 15.17 -17.01 5.53
CA PHE A 234 13.92 -17.76 5.53
C PHE A 234 14.06 -19.13 4.89
N GLN A 235 13.23 -20.08 5.32
CA GLN A 235 13.27 -21.47 4.90
C GLN A 235 11.86 -22.07 4.92
N ILE A 236 11.58 -23.09 4.10
CA ILE A 236 10.32 -23.83 4.08
C ILE A 236 10.58 -25.26 4.51
N GLY A 237 9.68 -25.78 5.35
CA GLY A 237 9.57 -27.19 5.70
C GLY A 237 8.26 -27.83 5.24
N VAL A 238 8.27 -29.13 4.94
CA VAL A 238 7.10 -29.93 4.57
C VAL A 238 6.93 -31.07 5.56
N ALA A 239 5.89 -30.98 6.41
CA ALA A 239 5.57 -32.00 7.39
C ALA A 239 4.77 -33.15 6.74
N ASN A 240 5.48 -34.05 6.09
CA ASN A 240 4.88 -35.14 5.31
C ASN A 240 4.01 -36.09 6.15
N ASN A 241 2.74 -36.23 5.77
CA ASN A 241 1.79 -37.24 6.23
C ASN A 241 1.64 -37.26 7.76
N GLY A 242 1.61 -36.08 8.39
CA GLY A 242 1.51 -35.92 9.84
C GLY A 242 2.73 -36.41 10.61
N GLY A 243 3.92 -36.35 9.99
CA GLY A 243 5.19 -36.80 10.59
C GLY A 243 5.72 -35.91 11.72
N GLY A 244 5.13 -34.73 11.92
CA GLY A 244 5.70 -33.64 12.70
C GLY A 244 6.82 -32.92 11.94
N THR A 245 7.42 -31.91 12.58
CA THR A 245 8.55 -31.19 12.02
C THR A 245 9.80 -32.07 11.89
N ASP A 246 10.40 -32.15 10.70
CA ASP A 246 11.69 -32.78 10.44
C ASP A 246 12.77 -31.79 9.96
N GLY A 247 12.42 -30.52 9.83
CA GLY A 247 13.32 -29.40 9.60
C GLY A 247 12.87 -28.55 8.42
N ALA A 248 13.81 -27.78 7.86
CA ALA A 248 13.60 -27.05 6.64
C ALA A 248 14.24 -27.78 5.46
N GLU A 249 13.47 -28.03 4.41
CA GLU A 249 13.91 -28.68 3.17
C GLU A 249 14.39 -27.69 2.11
N TYR A 250 13.82 -26.48 2.11
CA TYR A 250 14.17 -25.41 1.19
C TYR A 250 14.67 -24.18 1.93
N THR A 251 15.79 -23.60 1.49
CA THR A 251 16.26 -22.29 1.95
C THR A 251 16.15 -21.33 0.78
N PHE A 252 15.58 -20.16 1.02
CA PHE A 252 15.39 -19.16 -0.02
C PHE A 252 16.74 -18.66 -0.56
N ASP A 253 16.72 -18.12 -1.78
CA ASP A 253 17.90 -17.55 -2.41
C ASP A 253 18.32 -16.25 -1.69
N ALA A 254 19.63 -15.98 -1.67
CA ALA A 254 20.18 -14.77 -1.06
C ALA A 254 19.95 -13.54 -1.97
N ILE A 255 18.72 -13.04 -1.95
CA ILE A 255 18.24 -11.88 -2.71
C ILE A 255 17.47 -10.92 -1.81
N SER A 256 17.35 -9.66 -2.24
CA SER A 256 16.51 -8.67 -1.56
C SER A 256 15.12 -8.59 -2.20
N VAL A 257 14.09 -8.40 -1.38
CA VAL A 257 12.70 -8.17 -1.81
C VAL A 257 12.12 -6.97 -1.07
N SER A 258 11.09 -6.34 -1.64
CA SER A 258 10.42 -5.17 -1.07
C SER A 258 9.13 -5.58 -0.37
N ALA A 259 8.65 -4.74 0.55
CA ALA A 259 7.34 -4.92 1.16
C ALA A 259 6.24 -4.95 0.08
N GLY A 260 5.42 -5.99 0.11
CA GLY A 260 4.34 -6.25 -0.84
C GLY A 260 4.70 -7.19 -2.00
N ASP A 261 5.98 -7.56 -2.18
CA ASP A 261 6.37 -8.48 -3.25
C ASP A 261 5.72 -9.86 -3.07
N GLU A 262 5.15 -10.42 -4.15
CA GLU A 262 4.56 -11.77 -4.19
C GLU A 262 5.60 -12.79 -4.70
N ILE A 263 5.91 -13.80 -3.89
CA ILE A 263 7.06 -14.69 -4.11
C ILE A 263 6.57 -16.14 -4.28
N LEU A 264 6.78 -16.70 -5.48
CA LEU A 264 6.44 -18.09 -5.78
C LEU A 264 7.67 -19.01 -5.69
N VAL A 265 7.66 -19.95 -4.75
CA VAL A 265 8.63 -21.02 -4.63
C VAL A 265 8.09 -22.27 -5.33
N ALA A 266 8.44 -22.43 -6.60
CA ALA A 266 7.91 -23.48 -7.47
C ALA A 266 8.83 -24.70 -7.56
N ARG A 267 8.24 -25.90 -7.59
CA ARG A 267 8.96 -27.13 -7.89
C ARG A 267 9.56 -27.11 -9.30
N SER A 268 8.76 -26.70 -10.28
CA SER A 268 9.15 -26.57 -11.68
C SER A 268 8.67 -25.23 -12.23
N ILE A 269 9.58 -24.26 -12.34
CA ILE A 269 9.27 -22.93 -12.86
C ILE A 269 8.59 -23.01 -14.24
N SER A 270 9.12 -23.81 -15.17
CA SER A 270 8.58 -23.88 -16.53
C SER A 270 7.17 -24.47 -16.61
N ASP A 271 6.85 -25.48 -15.79
CA ASP A 271 5.50 -26.07 -15.80
C ASP A 271 4.48 -25.16 -15.10
N MET A 272 4.92 -24.41 -14.09
CA MET A 272 4.06 -23.42 -13.42
C MET A 272 3.81 -22.20 -14.31
N ASP A 273 4.81 -21.73 -15.05
CA ASP A 273 4.71 -20.68 -16.07
C ASP A 273 3.71 -21.09 -17.18
N ASP A 274 3.90 -22.27 -17.76
CA ASP A 274 2.99 -22.82 -18.78
C ASP A 274 1.53 -22.96 -18.28
N TYR A 275 1.32 -23.25 -16.99
CA TYR A 275 -0.01 -23.48 -16.42
C TYR A 275 -0.71 -22.19 -15.94
N PHE A 276 0.02 -21.28 -15.30
CA PHE A 276 -0.51 -19.98 -14.86
C PHE A 276 -0.70 -19.00 -16.02
N VAL A 277 0.08 -19.14 -17.11
CA VAL A 277 0.04 -18.26 -18.28
C VAL A 277 0.18 -16.79 -17.84
N ASP A 278 -0.72 -15.89 -18.22
CA ASP A 278 -0.63 -14.47 -17.91
C ASP A 278 -0.68 -14.18 -16.40
N CYS A 279 -1.30 -15.05 -15.60
CA CYS A 279 -1.31 -14.92 -14.14
C CYS A 279 0.08 -15.11 -13.52
N TYR A 280 1.02 -15.73 -14.25
CA TYR A 280 2.38 -15.94 -13.77
C TYR A 280 3.14 -14.63 -13.55
N ASP A 281 2.79 -13.58 -14.30
CA ASP A 281 3.40 -12.25 -14.19
C ASP A 281 2.94 -11.48 -12.93
N GLU A 282 1.95 -11.97 -12.18
CA GLU A 282 1.52 -11.41 -10.89
C GLU A 282 2.51 -11.73 -9.74
N PHE A 283 3.45 -12.67 -9.95
CA PHE A 283 4.51 -12.95 -8.99
C PHE A 283 5.74 -12.10 -9.29
N ASP A 284 6.12 -11.23 -8.36
CA ASP A 284 7.31 -10.38 -8.48
C ASP A 284 8.62 -11.18 -8.48
N VAL A 285 8.65 -12.29 -7.73
CA VAL A 285 9.82 -13.15 -7.58
C VAL A 285 9.43 -14.61 -7.69
N VAL A 286 10.13 -15.35 -8.56
CA VAL A 286 9.91 -16.79 -8.72
C VAL A 286 11.20 -17.56 -8.50
N LEU A 287 11.16 -18.53 -7.58
CA LEU A 287 12.29 -19.33 -7.13
C LEU A 287 12.07 -20.82 -7.42
N GLN A 288 13.14 -21.52 -7.82
CA GLN A 288 13.10 -22.95 -8.13
C GLN A 288 13.47 -23.77 -6.89
N ALA A 289 12.51 -24.53 -6.36
CA ALA A 289 12.70 -25.42 -5.21
C ALA A 289 13.08 -26.86 -5.61
N GLY A 290 12.66 -27.30 -6.80
CA GLY A 290 12.88 -28.67 -7.25
C GLY A 290 12.23 -29.70 -6.30
N SER A 291 13.00 -30.69 -5.85
CA SER A 291 12.45 -31.77 -5.01
C SER A 291 12.20 -31.40 -3.55
N ALA A 292 12.58 -30.19 -3.10
CA ALA A 292 12.40 -29.76 -1.71
C ALA A 292 10.93 -29.50 -1.34
N ILE A 293 10.09 -29.18 -2.33
CA ILE A 293 8.65 -28.95 -2.17
C ILE A 293 7.94 -30.22 -2.67
N GLU A 294 7.63 -31.14 -1.76
CA GLU A 294 7.16 -32.49 -2.09
C GLU A 294 5.76 -32.85 -1.61
N GLN A 295 5.07 -31.90 -0.96
CA GLN A 295 3.70 -32.06 -0.45
C GLN A 295 2.75 -32.63 -1.50
N ASN A 296 1.82 -33.49 -1.12
CA ASN A 296 0.90 -34.20 -1.98
C ASN A 296 -0.57 -33.82 -1.77
N GLY A 297 -0.81 -32.56 -1.39
CA GLY A 297 -2.15 -32.00 -1.32
C GLY A 297 -2.79 -32.07 0.06
N ASP A 298 -2.13 -32.71 1.02
CA ASP A 298 -2.65 -32.95 2.37
C ASP A 298 -1.56 -32.88 3.44
N ASP A 299 -0.39 -32.33 3.10
CA ASP A 299 0.71 -32.13 4.04
C ASP A 299 0.74 -30.71 4.56
N ALA A 300 1.13 -30.58 5.82
CA ALA A 300 1.32 -29.29 6.48
C ALA A 300 2.63 -28.65 6.04
N ILE A 301 2.67 -27.31 6.06
CA ILE A 301 3.83 -26.52 5.62
C ILE A 301 4.31 -25.66 6.78
N GLU A 302 5.61 -25.59 6.98
CA GLU A 302 6.26 -24.79 8.01
C GLU A 302 7.10 -23.69 7.35
N LEU A 303 6.97 -22.46 7.85
CA LEU A 303 7.82 -21.33 7.47
C LEU A 303 8.79 -21.05 8.61
N PHE A 304 10.07 -20.97 8.28
CA PHE A 304 11.14 -20.73 9.24
C PHE A 304 11.84 -19.41 8.97
N GLU A 305 12.30 -18.77 10.05
CA GLU A 305 13.25 -17.67 10.04
C GLU A 305 14.40 -18.03 10.99
N SER A 306 15.64 -18.01 10.47
CA SER A 306 16.83 -18.37 11.27
C SER A 306 16.67 -19.73 12.01
N SER A 307 16.03 -20.70 11.34
CA SER A 307 15.71 -22.04 11.86
C SER A 307 14.71 -22.10 13.03
N VAL A 308 13.96 -21.03 13.29
CA VAL A 308 12.79 -21.02 14.17
C VAL A 308 11.53 -21.03 13.32
N VAL A 309 10.56 -21.90 13.65
CA VAL A 309 9.24 -21.91 12.99
C VAL A 309 8.51 -20.62 13.37
N ILE A 310 8.18 -19.81 12.37
CA ILE A 310 7.44 -18.55 12.52
C ILE A 310 5.97 -18.68 12.08
N GLU A 311 5.68 -19.64 11.20
CA GLU A 311 4.32 -19.90 10.75
C GLU A 311 4.11 -21.36 10.34
N THR A 312 2.89 -21.86 10.44
CA THR A 312 2.49 -23.19 9.97
C THR A 312 1.14 -23.15 9.26
N PHE A 313 1.04 -23.84 8.13
CA PHE A 313 -0.22 -24.20 7.48
C PHE A 313 -0.54 -25.68 7.77
N GLY A 314 -1.78 -25.98 8.16
CA GLY A 314 -2.20 -27.32 8.57
C GLY A 314 -1.71 -27.71 9.98
N ASP A 315 -2.01 -28.94 10.40
CA ASP A 315 -1.50 -29.53 11.64
C ASP A 315 -0.35 -30.48 11.31
N ILE A 316 0.87 -30.15 11.76
CA ILE A 316 2.09 -30.89 11.43
C ILE A 316 2.09 -32.35 11.91
N ASP A 317 1.26 -32.69 12.91
CA ASP A 317 1.17 -34.03 13.49
C ASP A 317 0.00 -34.84 12.89
N VAL A 318 -0.69 -34.30 11.88
CA VAL A 318 -1.90 -34.90 11.28
C VAL A 318 -1.74 -35.01 9.76
N ASP A 319 -2.09 -36.18 9.23
CA ASP A 319 -2.29 -36.39 7.79
C ASP A 319 -3.61 -35.71 7.38
N GLY A 320 -3.53 -34.74 6.47
CA GLY A 320 -4.62 -33.86 6.07
C GLY A 320 -5.69 -34.50 5.18
N THR A 321 -5.51 -35.76 4.74
CA THR A 321 -6.48 -36.43 3.86
C THR A 321 -7.90 -36.34 4.44
N GLY A 322 -8.81 -35.62 3.76
CA GLY A 322 -10.20 -35.46 4.16
C GLY A 322 -10.46 -34.52 5.34
N GLU A 323 -9.45 -33.79 5.82
CA GLU A 323 -9.60 -32.67 6.75
C GLU A 323 -10.02 -31.39 5.99
N ASP A 324 -10.41 -30.35 6.73
CA ASP A 324 -10.87 -29.07 6.13
C ASP A 324 -9.76 -28.32 5.37
N TRP A 325 -8.50 -28.73 5.55
CA TRP A 325 -7.32 -28.15 4.91
C TRP A 325 -6.72 -29.06 3.83
N ASP A 326 -7.48 -30.04 3.32
CA ASP A 326 -7.14 -30.85 2.15
C ASP A 326 -7.21 -29.99 0.87
N TYR A 327 -6.10 -29.91 0.14
CA TYR A 327 -5.90 -29.15 -1.09
C TYR A 327 -5.37 -30.03 -2.24
N LEU A 328 -5.68 -31.33 -2.22
CA LEU A 328 -5.29 -32.27 -3.27
C LEU A 328 -5.75 -31.81 -4.66
N ASP A 329 -4.80 -31.74 -5.59
CA ASP A 329 -5.01 -31.30 -6.97
C ASP A 329 -5.72 -29.93 -7.03
N SER A 330 -5.32 -29.03 -6.11
CA SER A 330 -5.96 -27.76 -5.76
C SER A 330 -4.98 -26.78 -5.09
N TRP A 331 -5.50 -25.81 -4.34
CA TRP A 331 -4.75 -24.80 -3.60
C TRP A 331 -5.42 -24.43 -2.27
N ALA A 332 -4.61 -23.94 -1.34
CA ALA A 332 -5.03 -23.14 -0.20
C ALA A 332 -4.46 -21.72 -0.34
N TYR A 333 -5.21 -20.70 0.05
CA TYR A 333 -4.82 -19.28 -0.09
C TYR A 333 -5.31 -18.45 1.09
N LYS A 334 -4.45 -17.58 1.61
CA LYS A 334 -4.72 -16.76 2.79
C LYS A 334 -5.24 -15.36 2.39
N ILE A 335 -6.46 -15.03 2.83
CA ILE A 335 -7.12 -13.73 2.67
C ILE A 335 -7.39 -13.17 4.06
N ASP A 336 -6.89 -11.97 4.36
CA ASP A 336 -7.08 -11.30 5.66
C ASP A 336 -6.74 -12.19 6.88
N GLY A 337 -5.67 -12.98 6.78
CA GLY A 337 -5.23 -13.90 7.83
C GLY A 337 -6.01 -15.23 7.91
N ALA A 338 -7.05 -15.42 7.09
CA ALA A 338 -7.86 -16.62 7.05
C ALA A 338 -7.59 -17.46 5.80
N TRP A 339 -7.48 -18.78 5.98
CA TRP A 339 -7.29 -19.71 4.87
C TRP A 339 -8.61 -19.97 4.13
N THR A 340 -8.51 -19.88 2.80
CA THR A 340 -9.54 -20.25 1.83
C THR A 340 -8.98 -21.36 0.94
N TYR A 341 -9.85 -22.17 0.36
CA TYR A 341 -9.44 -23.40 -0.32
C TYR A 341 -10.15 -23.52 -1.67
N GLY A 342 -9.42 -24.00 -2.67
CA GLY A 342 -10.02 -24.56 -3.88
C GLY A 342 -10.72 -25.89 -3.57
N GLY A 343 -11.61 -26.33 -4.45
CA GLY A 343 -12.20 -27.67 -4.32
C GLY A 343 -11.15 -28.75 -4.56
N VAL A 344 -11.23 -29.89 -3.90
CA VAL A 344 -10.34 -31.03 -4.19
C VAL A 344 -10.51 -31.48 -5.65
N ASN A 345 -9.39 -31.74 -6.35
CA ASN A 345 -9.31 -32.12 -7.77
C ASN A 345 -9.85 -31.08 -8.76
N CYS A 346 -9.97 -29.81 -8.37
CA CYS A 346 -10.54 -28.80 -9.27
C CYS A 346 -9.62 -28.43 -10.45
N THR A 347 -8.31 -28.73 -10.36
CA THR A 347 -7.37 -28.55 -11.46
C THR A 347 -7.29 -29.76 -12.42
N ASP A 348 -7.99 -30.85 -12.13
CA ASP A 348 -7.90 -32.08 -12.93
C ASP A 348 -8.38 -31.91 -14.36
N GLY A 349 -7.53 -32.34 -15.32
CA GLY A 349 -7.87 -32.36 -16.73
C GLY A 349 -7.94 -30.98 -17.40
N THR A 350 -7.43 -29.96 -16.72
CA THR A 350 -7.35 -28.58 -17.21
C THR A 350 -6.04 -28.36 -17.97
N ALA A 351 -6.02 -27.42 -18.91
CA ALA A 351 -4.80 -27.04 -19.64
C ALA A 351 -4.09 -25.87 -18.96
N THR A 352 -4.85 -24.91 -18.45
CA THR A 352 -4.37 -23.70 -17.77
C THR A 352 -5.18 -23.46 -16.51
N ILE A 353 -4.70 -22.57 -15.63
CA ILE A 353 -5.44 -22.16 -14.42
C ILE A 353 -6.81 -21.53 -14.74
N PHE A 354 -6.99 -20.96 -15.93
CA PHE A 354 -8.25 -20.35 -16.37
C PHE A 354 -9.30 -21.36 -16.83
N ASP A 355 -8.88 -22.60 -17.15
CA ASP A 355 -9.78 -23.70 -17.46
C ASP A 355 -10.26 -24.45 -16.19
N SER A 356 -9.68 -24.11 -15.04
CA SER A 356 -9.95 -24.74 -13.74
C SER A 356 -11.29 -24.30 -13.15
N ASP A 357 -11.95 -25.23 -12.46
CA ASP A 357 -13.17 -24.94 -11.68
C ASP A 357 -12.86 -24.10 -10.42
N CYS A 358 -11.58 -23.88 -10.09
CA CYS A 358 -11.08 -23.14 -8.93
C CYS A 358 -9.94 -22.18 -9.32
N LEU A 359 -10.27 -21.03 -9.89
CA LEU A 359 -9.27 -20.02 -10.23
C LEU A 359 -8.44 -19.65 -8.98
N TYR A 360 -7.11 -19.66 -9.10
CA TYR A 360 -6.22 -19.26 -8.01
C TYR A 360 -6.46 -17.77 -7.68
N PRO A 361 -6.60 -17.36 -6.39
CA PRO A 361 -7.13 -16.03 -6.07
C PRO A 361 -6.30 -14.84 -6.54
N LEU A 362 -5.00 -15.02 -6.78
CA LEU A 362 -4.14 -13.99 -7.35
C LEU A 362 -4.43 -13.74 -8.85
N CYS A 363 -5.00 -14.73 -9.54
CA CYS A 363 -5.35 -14.60 -10.95
C CYS A 363 -6.65 -13.82 -11.11
N SER A 364 -6.59 -12.67 -11.79
CA SER A 364 -7.81 -11.99 -12.25
C SER A 364 -8.45 -12.79 -13.40
N SER A 365 -9.78 -12.88 -13.47
CA SER A 365 -10.49 -13.65 -14.52
C SER A 365 -10.38 -13.05 -15.94
N ALA A 366 -9.47 -12.11 -16.14
CA ALA A 366 -9.30 -11.29 -17.33
C ALA A 366 -7.89 -11.49 -17.91
N ALA A 367 -7.67 -12.62 -18.58
CA ALA A 367 -6.52 -12.72 -19.49
C ALA A 367 -6.67 -11.60 -20.52
N SER A 368 -5.79 -10.60 -20.45
CA SER A 368 -5.89 -9.38 -21.23
C SER A 368 -5.14 -9.53 -22.55
N GLY A 369 -5.80 -9.25 -23.67
CA GLY A 369 -5.20 -9.37 -25.00
C GLY A 369 -6.23 -9.17 -26.11
N CYS A 370 -5.82 -9.19 -27.37
CA CYS A 370 -6.78 -8.99 -28.46
C CYS A 370 -7.81 -10.14 -28.54
N THR A 371 -9.06 -9.86 -28.17
CA THR A 371 -10.17 -10.85 -28.15
C THR A 371 -10.87 -10.99 -29.51
N ASN A 372 -10.52 -10.17 -30.49
CA ASN A 372 -11.15 -10.17 -31.81
C ASN A 372 -10.51 -11.22 -32.74
N ASP A 373 -11.25 -12.26 -33.10
CA ASP A 373 -10.81 -13.36 -33.97
C ASP A 373 -10.38 -12.96 -35.38
N SER A 374 -10.72 -11.74 -35.80
CA SER A 374 -10.42 -11.17 -37.11
C SER A 374 -9.16 -10.30 -37.11
N ALA A 375 -8.52 -10.10 -35.94
CA ALA A 375 -7.26 -9.39 -35.81
C ALA A 375 -6.06 -10.31 -36.06
N CYS A 376 -4.98 -9.75 -36.61
CA CYS A 376 -3.74 -10.47 -36.90
C CYS A 376 -2.96 -10.94 -35.66
N ASN A 377 -3.27 -10.38 -34.49
CA ASN A 377 -2.71 -10.75 -33.19
C ASN A 377 -3.78 -11.25 -32.21
N TYR A 378 -4.87 -11.84 -32.71
CA TYR A 378 -5.88 -12.49 -31.89
C TYR A 378 -5.25 -13.49 -30.89
N ASN A 379 -5.61 -13.34 -29.61
CA ASN A 379 -5.25 -14.27 -28.54
C ASN A 379 -6.51 -15.03 -28.11
N SER A 380 -6.56 -16.33 -28.37
CA SER A 380 -7.71 -17.17 -28.00
C SER A 380 -7.86 -17.44 -26.49
N ALA A 381 -6.84 -17.10 -25.69
CA ALA A 381 -6.90 -17.17 -24.24
C ALA A 381 -7.39 -15.86 -23.61
N ALA A 382 -7.41 -14.75 -24.37
CA ALA A 382 -7.84 -13.46 -23.84
C ALA A 382 -9.37 -13.42 -23.61
N THR A 383 -9.76 -13.00 -22.41
CA THR A 383 -11.16 -12.77 -22.01
C THR A 383 -11.49 -11.28 -21.89
N ASP A 384 -10.49 -10.40 -21.92
CA ASP A 384 -10.65 -8.94 -21.87
C ASP A 384 -9.78 -8.24 -22.93
N ASP A 385 -10.36 -7.30 -23.68
CA ASP A 385 -9.68 -6.61 -24.80
C ASP A 385 -8.81 -5.46 -24.27
N ASP A 386 -7.48 -5.63 -24.34
CA ASP A 386 -6.49 -4.61 -23.93
C ASP A 386 -6.29 -3.51 -24.99
N GLY A 387 -7.03 -3.56 -26.10
CA GLY A 387 -6.92 -2.62 -27.21
C GLY A 387 -5.70 -2.83 -28.10
N SER A 388 -4.97 -3.94 -27.95
CA SER A 388 -3.79 -4.27 -28.75
C SER A 388 -4.11 -4.80 -30.15
N CYS A 389 -5.39 -4.99 -30.52
CA CYS A 389 -5.78 -5.57 -31.80
C CYS A 389 -5.22 -4.82 -33.02
N THR A 390 -4.54 -5.56 -33.89
CA THR A 390 -3.99 -5.10 -35.18
C THR A 390 -4.70 -5.82 -36.32
N TYR A 391 -5.10 -5.07 -37.34
CA TYR A 391 -5.87 -5.59 -38.48
C TYR A 391 -5.07 -5.46 -39.78
N PRO A 392 -5.31 -6.33 -40.78
CA PRO A 392 -4.67 -6.20 -42.07
C PRO A 392 -5.21 -4.99 -42.84
N ALA A 393 -4.45 -4.51 -43.83
CA ALA A 393 -4.91 -3.45 -44.72
C ALA A 393 -6.11 -3.92 -45.56
N THR A 394 -7.05 -3.02 -45.88
CA THR A 394 -8.25 -3.33 -46.67
C THR A 394 -7.87 -4.01 -48.00
N GLY A 395 -8.37 -5.23 -48.23
CA GLY A 395 -8.05 -6.02 -49.43
C GLY A 395 -6.86 -6.97 -49.29
N TYR A 396 -6.20 -7.01 -48.13
CA TYR A 396 -5.02 -7.85 -47.86
C TYR A 396 -5.23 -8.79 -46.65
N ASP A 397 -4.51 -9.91 -46.62
CA ASP A 397 -4.38 -10.78 -45.43
C ASP A 397 -3.31 -10.26 -44.43
N CYS A 398 -3.17 -10.94 -43.29
CA CYS A 398 -2.23 -10.57 -42.23
C CYS A 398 -0.75 -10.70 -42.62
N GLU A 399 -0.45 -11.44 -43.68
CA GLU A 399 0.88 -11.56 -44.27
C GLU A 399 1.12 -10.53 -45.40
N GLY A 400 0.12 -9.70 -45.72
CA GLY A 400 0.19 -8.66 -46.74
C GLY A 400 -0.04 -9.17 -48.17
N ASN A 401 -0.66 -10.33 -48.36
CA ASN A 401 -1.06 -10.84 -49.67
C ASN A 401 -2.44 -10.30 -50.06
N CYS A 402 -2.62 -10.04 -51.35
CA CYS A 402 -3.90 -9.58 -51.89
C CYS A 402 -4.95 -10.70 -51.80
N LEU A 403 -6.13 -10.36 -51.25
CA LEU A 403 -7.25 -11.29 -51.06
C LEU A 403 -8.10 -11.48 -52.33
N ALA A 404 -8.13 -10.47 -53.22
CA ALA A 404 -8.91 -10.50 -54.45
C ALA A 404 -8.27 -9.64 -55.55
N ASP A 405 -8.01 -10.29 -56.69
CA ASP A 405 -7.53 -9.70 -57.95
C ASP A 405 -8.42 -10.31 -59.05
N SER A 406 -9.57 -9.68 -59.25
CA SER A 406 -10.72 -10.26 -59.96
C SER A 406 -10.50 -10.38 -61.46
N ASP A 407 -9.69 -9.51 -62.05
CA ASP A 407 -9.33 -9.54 -63.47
C ASP A 407 -7.92 -10.06 -63.75
N SER A 408 -7.14 -10.34 -62.70
CA SER A 408 -5.79 -10.91 -62.78
C SER A 408 -4.79 -9.98 -63.49
N ASP A 409 -5.00 -8.68 -63.43
CA ASP A 409 -4.11 -7.67 -64.04
C ASP A 409 -2.88 -7.36 -63.15
N GLY A 410 -2.90 -7.82 -61.89
CA GLY A 410 -1.83 -7.71 -60.92
C GLY A 410 -1.96 -6.54 -59.93
N ILE A 411 -3.10 -5.86 -59.91
CA ILE A 411 -3.49 -4.86 -58.91
C ILE A 411 -4.57 -5.47 -57.99
N CYS A 412 -4.52 -5.18 -56.70
CA CYS A 412 -5.55 -5.69 -55.78
C CYS A 412 -6.86 -4.93 -55.97
N ASP A 413 -8.01 -5.59 -55.94
CA ASP A 413 -9.32 -4.99 -56.26
C ASP A 413 -9.64 -3.71 -55.47
N GLY A 414 -9.10 -3.59 -54.24
CA GLY A 414 -9.26 -2.40 -53.39
C GLY A 414 -8.49 -1.17 -53.87
N ASP A 415 -7.47 -1.35 -54.71
CA ASP A 415 -6.58 -0.33 -55.26
C ASP A 415 -6.74 -0.17 -56.80
N ASP A 416 -7.63 -0.96 -57.41
CA ASP A 416 -7.88 -0.98 -58.85
C ASP A 416 -9.12 -0.13 -59.23
N ASN A 417 -8.90 0.84 -60.13
CA ASN A 417 -9.92 1.73 -60.67
C ASN A 417 -10.77 1.06 -61.77
N CYS A 418 -10.42 -0.15 -62.21
CA CYS A 418 -11.26 -0.94 -63.09
C CYS A 418 -11.16 -2.47 -62.95
N SER A 419 -11.45 -2.98 -61.75
CA SER A 419 -11.55 -4.43 -61.47
C SER A 419 -12.83 -5.11 -62.00
N ASP A 420 -13.71 -4.36 -62.67
CA ASP A 420 -14.96 -4.89 -63.22
C ASP A 420 -14.72 -5.60 -64.55
N THR A 421 -14.62 -6.93 -64.53
CA THR A 421 -14.50 -7.79 -65.72
C THR A 421 -15.60 -7.61 -66.79
N ALA A 422 -16.69 -6.91 -66.48
CA ALA A 422 -17.73 -6.55 -67.45
C ALA A 422 -17.45 -5.24 -68.20
N ALA A 423 -16.53 -4.41 -67.73
CA ALA A 423 -16.07 -3.23 -68.44
C ALA A 423 -15.37 -3.64 -69.74
N CYS A 424 -15.43 -2.82 -70.78
CA CYS A 424 -14.79 -3.16 -72.05
C CYS A 424 -13.25 -2.92 -72.05
N ASN A 425 -12.69 -2.50 -70.91
CA ASN A 425 -11.26 -2.22 -70.70
C ASN A 425 -10.74 -2.72 -69.33
N TYR A 426 -11.31 -3.80 -68.79
CA TYR A 426 -11.01 -4.32 -67.46
C TYR A 426 -9.55 -4.77 -67.27
N ASP A 427 -8.93 -5.42 -68.26
CA ASP A 427 -7.48 -5.78 -68.23
C ASP A 427 -6.59 -4.55 -68.53
N ASP A 428 -6.56 -3.56 -67.61
CA ASP A 428 -5.82 -2.31 -67.74
C ASP A 428 -4.76 -2.11 -66.64
N SER A 429 -3.57 -2.67 -66.88
CA SER A 429 -2.36 -2.45 -66.07
C SER A 429 -1.94 -0.98 -65.83
N ALA A 430 -2.59 0.01 -66.47
CA ALA A 430 -2.38 1.43 -66.21
C ALA A 430 -3.31 2.01 -65.12
N ASN A 431 -4.19 1.20 -64.53
CA ASN A 431 -5.14 1.57 -63.48
C ASN A 431 -6.08 2.73 -63.90
N GLY A 432 -6.62 2.65 -65.12
CA GLY A 432 -7.62 3.59 -65.66
C GLY A 432 -9.04 3.29 -65.17
N SER A 433 -9.98 4.22 -65.38
CA SER A 433 -11.38 4.04 -65.00
C SER A 433 -12.15 3.16 -66.00
N CYS A 434 -13.13 2.38 -65.53
CA CYS A 434 -13.96 1.54 -66.40
C CYS A 434 -14.76 2.30 -67.47
N LEU A 435 -14.78 1.71 -68.66
CA LEU A 435 -15.54 2.13 -69.84
C LEU A 435 -16.62 1.10 -70.15
N THR A 436 -17.76 1.59 -70.65
CA THR A 436 -18.88 0.75 -71.07
C THR A 436 -19.07 0.80 -72.59
N ASN A 437 -19.57 -0.29 -73.15
CA ASN A 437 -20.11 -0.26 -74.50
C ASN A 437 -21.34 0.67 -74.56
N ASP A 438 -21.48 1.42 -75.65
CA ASP A 438 -22.70 2.16 -75.95
C ASP A 438 -23.85 1.22 -76.35
N ALA A 439 -25.04 1.79 -76.55
CA ALA A 439 -26.24 1.03 -76.95
C ALA A 439 -26.11 0.29 -78.30
N CYS A 440 -25.02 0.52 -79.04
CA CYS A 440 -24.68 -0.14 -80.30
C CYS A 440 -23.50 -1.13 -80.17
N GLY A 441 -22.97 -1.36 -78.95
CA GLY A 441 -21.89 -2.30 -78.69
C GLY A 441 -20.47 -1.74 -78.89
N VAL A 442 -20.29 -0.42 -78.91
CA VAL A 442 -18.99 0.23 -79.08
C VAL A 442 -18.49 0.79 -77.75
N CYS A 443 -17.33 0.33 -77.28
CA CYS A 443 -16.67 0.81 -76.05
C CYS A 443 -16.43 2.33 -76.13
N GLY A 444 -17.17 3.12 -75.34
CA GLY A 444 -17.14 4.59 -75.35
C GLY A 444 -17.86 5.29 -76.53
N GLY A 445 -18.84 4.63 -77.17
CA GLY A 445 -19.58 5.17 -78.34
C GLY A 445 -20.75 6.15 -78.05
N SER A 446 -21.58 6.44 -79.07
CA SER A 446 -22.59 7.53 -79.07
C SER A 446 -24.08 7.10 -79.18
N GLY A 447 -24.40 5.81 -79.21
CA GLY A 447 -25.77 5.30 -78.95
C GLY A 447 -26.78 5.26 -80.12
N ILE A 448 -28.07 5.05 -79.79
CA ILE A 448 -29.22 4.82 -80.71
C ILE A 448 -29.68 6.13 -81.40
N PRO A 449 -30.02 6.12 -82.70
CA PRO A 449 -30.59 7.27 -83.41
C PRO A 449 -31.90 7.80 -82.81
N THR A 450 -32.12 9.11 -82.88
CA THR A 450 -33.28 9.78 -82.28
C THR A 450 -34.61 9.38 -82.95
N GLY A 451 -35.54 8.82 -82.17
CA GLY A 451 -36.93 8.55 -82.58
C GLY A 451 -37.31 7.06 -82.60
N ASP A 452 -36.33 6.17 -82.49
CA ASP A 452 -36.51 4.72 -82.65
C ASP A 452 -36.34 4.01 -81.29
N CYS A 453 -37.08 2.92 -81.06
CA CYS A 453 -36.94 2.15 -79.82
C CYS A 453 -35.87 1.04 -79.88
N ASP A 454 -35.16 0.87 -81.01
CA ASP A 454 -33.99 0.00 -81.11
C ASP A 454 -32.98 0.46 -82.19
N CYS A 455 -31.82 -0.21 -82.28
CA CYS A 455 -30.77 0.07 -83.27
C CYS A 455 -31.17 -0.26 -84.72
N SER A 456 -32.39 -0.78 -84.94
CA SER A 456 -32.92 -1.24 -86.23
C SER A 456 -34.11 -0.40 -86.75
N GLY A 457 -34.73 0.44 -85.92
CA GLY A 457 -35.78 1.40 -86.30
C GLY A 457 -37.24 1.03 -85.94
N ASN A 458 -37.52 0.31 -84.85
CA ASN A 458 -38.89 -0.11 -84.46
C ASN A 458 -39.68 0.93 -83.60
N GLU A 459 -41.01 0.72 -83.41
CA GLU A 459 -41.97 1.58 -82.65
C GLU A 459 -42.77 0.82 -81.55
N LEU A 460 -43.37 1.55 -80.57
CA LEU A 460 -44.01 1.02 -79.33
C LEU A 460 -45.51 0.65 -79.44
N ASP A 461 -46.01 -0.28 -78.60
CA ASP A 461 -47.43 -0.69 -78.45
C ASP A 461 -48.20 0.02 -77.31
N ALA A 462 -49.41 -0.45 -76.94
CA ALA A 462 -50.33 0.23 -76.01
C ALA A 462 -49.84 0.35 -74.55
N ILE A 463 -48.90 -0.50 -74.12
CA ILE A 463 -48.20 -0.38 -72.83
C ILE A 463 -46.75 0.08 -73.00
N GLY A 464 -46.37 0.48 -74.22
CA GLY A 464 -45.05 1.03 -74.50
C GLY A 464 -43.97 0.00 -74.84
N GLU A 465 -44.34 -1.21 -75.28
CA GLU A 465 -43.38 -2.24 -75.68
C GLU A 465 -43.04 -2.16 -77.18
N CYS A 466 -41.74 -2.14 -77.51
CA CYS A 466 -41.22 -2.00 -78.87
C CYS A 466 -41.58 -3.23 -79.71
N GLY A 467 -42.64 -3.15 -80.52
CA GLY A 467 -43.18 -4.27 -81.30
C GLY A 467 -44.16 -5.22 -80.58
N GLY A 468 -44.77 -4.79 -79.47
CA GLY A 468 -45.68 -5.62 -78.64
C GLY A 468 -47.14 -5.82 -79.15
N THR A 469 -47.94 -6.59 -78.40
CA THR A 469 -49.32 -7.01 -78.77
C THR A 469 -50.45 -6.58 -77.81
N CYS A 470 -50.19 -5.72 -76.81
CA CYS A 470 -51.21 -5.34 -75.82
C CYS A 470 -52.35 -4.51 -76.46
N THR A 471 -53.61 -4.80 -76.11
CA THR A 471 -54.79 -4.19 -76.77
C THR A 471 -55.65 -3.28 -75.90
N ALA A 472 -55.57 -3.39 -74.57
CA ALA A 472 -56.24 -2.52 -73.62
C ALA A 472 -55.52 -2.58 -72.26
N ASP A 473 -55.37 -1.41 -71.65
CA ASP A 473 -54.87 -1.15 -70.31
C ASP A 473 -55.78 -0.03 -69.76
N VAL A 474 -56.87 -0.44 -69.11
CA VAL A 474 -58.05 0.41 -68.87
C VAL A 474 -57.84 1.41 -67.76
N ASP A 475 -57.09 1.06 -66.72
CA ASP A 475 -56.67 1.98 -65.68
C ASP A 475 -55.29 2.60 -65.94
N SER A 476 -54.63 2.19 -67.03
CA SER A 476 -53.39 2.76 -67.55
C SER A 476 -52.21 2.58 -66.60
N ASP A 477 -52.18 1.45 -65.90
CA ASP A 477 -51.14 1.12 -64.91
C ASP A 477 -49.94 0.37 -65.53
N GLY A 478 -50.00 0.06 -66.83
CA GLY A 478 -48.94 -0.61 -67.58
C GLY A 478 -49.03 -2.14 -67.56
N VAL A 479 -50.06 -2.71 -66.92
CA VAL A 479 -50.39 -4.14 -66.97
C VAL A 479 -51.63 -4.34 -67.83
N CYS A 480 -51.65 -5.40 -68.63
CA CYS A 480 -52.83 -5.70 -69.44
C CYS A 480 -53.96 -6.20 -68.51
N ASP A 481 -55.19 -5.70 -68.68
CA ASP A 481 -56.35 -6.04 -67.81
C ASP A 481 -56.55 -7.55 -67.55
N THR A 482 -56.05 -8.42 -68.43
CA THR A 482 -56.14 -9.88 -68.31
C THR A 482 -55.17 -10.50 -67.29
N ASP A 483 -54.18 -9.73 -66.83
CA ASP A 483 -53.05 -10.19 -66.02
C ASP A 483 -53.03 -9.55 -64.62
N GLU A 484 -54.15 -8.97 -64.16
CA GLU A 484 -54.26 -8.24 -62.89
C GLU A 484 -54.36 -9.12 -61.62
N VAL A 485 -53.80 -8.63 -60.50
CA VAL A 485 -53.80 -9.27 -59.16
C VAL A 485 -54.33 -8.30 -58.10
N VAL A 486 -55.31 -8.72 -57.27
CA VAL A 486 -55.94 -7.87 -56.23
C VAL A 486 -55.23 -7.99 -54.88
N GLY A 487 -54.77 -6.88 -54.29
CA GLY A 487 -54.09 -6.84 -52.98
C GLY A 487 -53.90 -5.43 -52.41
N CYS A 488 -53.38 -5.30 -51.17
CA CYS A 488 -53.15 -3.97 -50.58
C CYS A 488 -51.97 -3.28 -51.27
N GLN A 489 -52.23 -2.17 -51.98
CA GLN A 489 -51.21 -1.40 -52.70
C GLN A 489 -50.57 -0.28 -51.85
N ASP A 490 -50.99 -0.12 -50.60
CA ASP A 490 -50.43 0.88 -49.69
C ASP A 490 -49.17 0.35 -49.03
N ASN A 491 -48.00 0.88 -49.42
CA ASN A 491 -46.70 0.45 -48.89
C ASN A 491 -46.52 0.72 -47.38
N THR A 492 -47.43 1.47 -46.76
CA THR A 492 -47.41 1.75 -45.32
C THR A 492 -48.23 0.74 -44.50
N ALA A 493 -48.92 -0.18 -45.16
CA ALA A 493 -49.70 -1.23 -44.51
C ALA A 493 -48.85 -2.49 -44.26
N CYS A 494 -49.12 -3.18 -43.15
CA CYS A 494 -48.41 -4.39 -42.75
C CYS A 494 -48.65 -5.60 -43.66
N ASN A 495 -49.70 -5.55 -44.48
CA ASN A 495 -50.02 -6.57 -45.47
C ASN A 495 -49.92 -6.04 -46.91
N TYR A 496 -49.03 -5.07 -47.14
CA TYR A 496 -48.69 -4.58 -48.48
C TYR A 496 -48.25 -5.74 -49.39
N ASP A 497 -48.83 -5.79 -50.59
CA ASP A 497 -48.48 -6.75 -51.63
C ASP A 497 -48.00 -6.01 -52.88
N ALA A 498 -46.69 -6.07 -53.13
CA ALA A 498 -46.06 -5.41 -54.27
C ALA A 498 -46.46 -5.99 -55.63
N THR A 499 -47.17 -7.13 -55.67
CA THR A 499 -47.68 -7.75 -56.91
C THR A 499 -49.11 -7.35 -57.22
N ALA A 500 -49.76 -6.59 -56.34
CA ALA A 500 -51.13 -6.14 -56.54
C ALA A 500 -51.18 -5.04 -57.61
N THR A 501 -51.91 -5.31 -58.69
CA THR A 501 -52.24 -4.34 -59.73
C THR A 501 -53.64 -3.73 -59.51
N ASP A 502 -54.51 -4.36 -58.68
CA ASP A 502 -55.82 -3.81 -58.29
C ASP A 502 -56.02 -3.76 -56.75
N ALA A 503 -56.81 -2.80 -56.26
CA ALA A 503 -56.78 -2.37 -54.85
C ALA A 503 -57.62 -3.28 -53.91
N GLY A 504 -56.97 -3.85 -52.89
CA GLY A 504 -57.53 -4.68 -51.82
C GLY A 504 -57.51 -4.05 -50.42
N SER A 505 -57.76 -4.84 -49.36
CA SER A 505 -57.86 -4.37 -47.95
C SER A 505 -56.50 -4.28 -47.26
N CYS A 506 -56.25 -3.19 -46.52
CA CYS A 506 -55.00 -2.90 -45.81
C CYS A 506 -55.15 -2.97 -44.28
N THR A 507 -54.11 -3.46 -43.58
CA THR A 507 -53.97 -3.52 -42.11
C THR A 507 -52.77 -2.68 -41.69
N TYR A 508 -52.91 -1.88 -40.64
CA TYR A 508 -51.88 -0.94 -40.19
C TYR A 508 -51.40 -1.29 -38.77
N PRO A 509 -50.18 -0.88 -38.38
CA PRO A 509 -49.67 -1.13 -37.03
C PRO A 509 -50.36 -0.24 -35.99
N ASP A 510 -50.26 -0.63 -34.72
CA ASP A 510 -50.78 0.15 -33.59
C ASP A 510 -49.95 1.44 -33.39
N THR A 511 -50.59 2.50 -32.90
CA THR A 511 -49.95 3.82 -32.69
C THR A 511 -48.69 3.68 -31.83
N GLY A 512 -47.53 4.10 -32.36
CA GLY A 512 -46.22 4.02 -31.69
C GLY A 512 -45.36 2.81 -32.06
N TYR A 513 -45.92 1.83 -32.79
CA TYR A 513 -45.23 0.59 -33.15
C TYR A 513 -45.15 0.39 -34.68
N ASP A 514 -44.19 -0.42 -35.11
CA ASP A 514 -44.09 -0.94 -36.47
C ASP A 514 -44.97 -2.20 -36.67
N CYS A 515 -44.95 -2.75 -37.88
CA CYS A 515 -45.75 -3.93 -38.25
C CYS A 515 -45.37 -5.25 -37.57
N ASN A 516 -44.21 -5.28 -36.89
CA ASN A 516 -43.78 -6.42 -36.08
C ASN A 516 -44.05 -6.20 -34.58
N GLY A 517 -44.61 -5.05 -34.20
CA GLY A 517 -44.82 -4.66 -32.81
C GLY A 517 -43.58 -4.08 -32.14
N THR A 518 -42.59 -3.64 -32.92
CA THR A 518 -41.38 -2.97 -32.42
C THR A 518 -41.63 -1.48 -32.29
N CYS A 519 -41.13 -0.86 -31.22
CA CYS A 519 -41.32 0.55 -30.98
C CYS A 519 -40.66 1.43 -32.06
N LEU A 520 -41.34 2.51 -32.49
CA LEU A 520 -40.84 3.42 -33.53
C LEU A 520 -39.88 4.50 -33.01
N ILE A 521 -40.04 4.91 -31.75
CA ILE A 521 -39.20 5.89 -31.07
C ILE A 521 -39.02 5.38 -29.63
N ASP A 522 -37.83 4.86 -29.39
CA ASP A 522 -37.33 4.36 -28.12
C ASP A 522 -35.94 5.00 -27.99
N THR A 523 -35.89 6.15 -27.32
CA THR A 523 -34.71 7.02 -27.29
C THR A 523 -33.60 6.46 -26.39
N ASP A 524 -33.95 5.69 -25.37
CA ASP A 524 -33.00 5.11 -24.41
C ASP A 524 -32.83 3.57 -24.54
N ASN A 525 -33.53 2.96 -25.51
CA ASN A 525 -33.46 1.56 -25.90
C ASN A 525 -33.92 0.57 -24.81
N ASP A 526 -34.79 0.99 -23.89
CA ASP A 526 -35.29 0.13 -22.81
C ASP A 526 -36.47 -0.79 -23.23
N GLY A 527 -36.96 -0.64 -24.46
CA GLY A 527 -38.02 -1.43 -25.06
C GLY A 527 -39.43 -0.90 -24.83
N VAL A 528 -39.58 0.24 -24.15
CA VAL A 528 -40.82 1.02 -24.03
C VAL A 528 -40.74 2.22 -24.98
N CYS A 529 -41.84 2.56 -25.65
CA CYS A 529 -41.83 3.75 -26.50
C CYS A 529 -41.88 5.03 -25.69
N ASP A 530 -41.18 6.07 -26.16
CA ASP A 530 -41.16 7.42 -25.57
C ASP A 530 -42.57 7.94 -25.18
N GLU A 531 -43.60 7.68 -26.00
CA GLU A 531 -44.98 8.13 -25.72
C GLU A 531 -45.65 7.39 -24.53
N PHE A 532 -45.10 6.24 -24.15
CA PHE A 532 -45.59 5.37 -23.09
C PHE A 532 -44.64 5.29 -21.88
N GLU A 533 -43.54 6.04 -21.91
CA GLU A 533 -42.57 6.05 -20.83
C GLU A 533 -43.11 6.72 -19.55
N VAL A 534 -42.63 6.22 -18.40
CA VAL A 534 -42.90 6.81 -17.09
C VAL A 534 -41.63 7.50 -16.59
N ALA A 535 -41.63 8.83 -16.61
CA ALA A 535 -40.53 9.64 -16.12
C ALA A 535 -40.30 9.47 -14.60
N GLY A 536 -39.06 9.16 -14.20
CA GLY A 536 -38.65 9.02 -12.80
C GLY A 536 -37.16 8.70 -12.63
N CYS A 537 -36.73 8.42 -11.40
CA CYS A 537 -35.35 8.00 -11.16
C CYS A 537 -35.21 6.48 -11.34
N GLN A 538 -34.33 6.06 -12.26
CA GLN A 538 -34.04 4.66 -12.54
C GLN A 538 -32.82 4.10 -11.77
N ASP A 539 -32.08 4.96 -11.06
CA ASP A 539 -30.90 4.56 -10.30
C ASP A 539 -31.32 3.96 -8.94
N ASN A 540 -31.04 2.66 -8.75
CA ASN A 540 -31.37 1.93 -7.51
C ASN A 540 -30.58 2.44 -6.27
N ALA A 541 -29.54 3.25 -6.45
CA ALA A 541 -28.81 3.91 -5.36
C ALA A 541 -29.43 5.26 -4.93
N ALA A 542 -30.42 5.79 -5.67
CA ALA A 542 -31.08 7.05 -5.32
C ALA A 542 -32.24 6.86 -4.32
N CYS A 543 -32.43 7.84 -3.43
CA CYS A 543 -33.46 7.82 -2.39
C CYS A 543 -34.90 7.86 -2.92
N ASN A 544 -35.08 8.31 -4.16
CA ASN A 544 -36.36 8.37 -4.85
C ASN A 544 -36.41 7.44 -6.06
N TYR A 545 -35.63 6.35 -6.05
CA TYR A 545 -35.71 5.28 -7.03
C TYR A 545 -37.16 4.82 -7.23
N ASN A 546 -37.59 4.75 -8.50
CA ASN A 546 -38.91 4.29 -8.87
C ASN A 546 -38.78 3.13 -9.87
N VAL A 547 -39.10 1.92 -9.42
CA VAL A 547 -39.08 0.70 -10.23
C VAL A 547 -40.01 0.73 -11.45
N SER A 548 -40.99 1.63 -11.48
CA SER A 548 -41.88 1.82 -12.62
C SER A 548 -41.41 2.91 -13.58
N ALA A 549 -40.27 3.56 -13.32
CA ALA A 549 -39.71 4.54 -14.23
C ALA A 549 -39.03 3.84 -15.41
N THR A 550 -39.38 4.28 -16.61
CA THR A 550 -38.81 3.82 -17.89
C THR A 550 -38.24 5.00 -18.68
N ASP A 551 -38.11 6.18 -18.04
CA ASP A 551 -37.43 7.35 -18.59
C ASP A 551 -36.77 8.12 -17.43
N SER A 552 -35.46 8.35 -17.53
CA SER A 552 -34.68 9.07 -16.53
C SER A 552 -34.84 10.58 -16.69
N ASN A 553 -35.67 11.18 -15.86
CA ASN A 553 -35.92 12.64 -15.90
C ASN A 553 -34.90 13.49 -15.11
N GLY A 554 -33.77 12.89 -14.70
CA GLY A 554 -32.74 13.56 -13.91
C GLY A 554 -33.19 13.95 -12.50
N SER A 555 -34.31 13.42 -12.00
CA SER A 555 -34.83 13.73 -10.66
C SER A 555 -34.19 12.94 -9.53
N CYS A 556 -33.19 12.08 -9.80
CA CYS A 556 -32.53 11.27 -8.78
C CYS A 556 -31.96 12.13 -7.65
N THR A 557 -32.42 11.87 -6.44
CA THR A 557 -31.93 12.50 -5.21
C THR A 557 -31.12 11.47 -4.44
N TYR A 558 -29.88 11.79 -4.17
CA TYR A 558 -28.96 10.94 -3.42
C TYR A 558 -28.89 11.40 -1.96
N PRO A 559 -28.55 10.50 -1.03
CA PRO A 559 -28.30 10.93 0.33
C PRO A 559 -27.04 11.79 0.39
N THR A 560 -26.99 12.72 1.35
CA THR A 560 -25.77 13.51 1.61
C THR A 560 -24.65 12.57 2.02
N THR A 561 -23.41 12.85 1.59
CA THR A 561 -22.22 12.08 1.99
C THR A 561 -22.17 11.93 3.52
N GLY A 562 -22.08 10.68 4.01
CA GLY A 562 -22.12 10.36 5.44
C GLY A 562 -23.50 10.02 5.99
N TYR A 563 -24.59 10.16 5.22
CA TYR A 563 -25.97 9.87 5.66
C TYR A 563 -26.67 8.82 4.79
N ASP A 564 -27.72 8.21 5.33
CA ASP A 564 -28.66 7.38 4.56
C ASP A 564 -29.82 8.20 3.98
N CYS A 565 -30.68 7.56 3.19
CA CYS A 565 -31.83 8.20 2.54
C CYS A 565 -32.95 8.68 3.50
N SER A 566 -32.89 8.31 4.77
CA SER A 566 -33.77 8.81 5.83
C SER A 566 -33.12 9.96 6.62
N GLY A 567 -31.89 10.34 6.28
CA GLY A 567 -31.11 11.34 6.99
C GLY A 567 -30.47 10.82 8.29
N ASN A 568 -30.32 9.50 8.44
CA ASN A 568 -29.58 8.93 9.56
C ASN A 568 -28.09 8.94 9.25
N CYS A 569 -27.27 9.22 10.27
CA CYS A 569 -25.83 9.21 10.15
C CYS A 569 -25.28 7.78 9.97
N LEU A 570 -24.32 7.62 9.07
CA LEU A 570 -23.66 6.34 8.77
C LEU A 570 -22.41 6.10 9.64
N ALA A 571 -21.73 7.17 10.08
CA ALA A 571 -20.54 7.12 10.92
C ALA A 571 -20.45 8.37 11.82
N ASP A 572 -20.33 8.14 13.13
CA ASP A 572 -20.22 9.13 14.20
C ASP A 572 -19.11 8.61 15.14
N SER A 573 -17.88 8.98 14.83
CA SER A 573 -16.66 8.36 15.35
C SER A 573 -16.36 8.75 16.80
N ASP A 574 -16.74 9.94 17.23
CA ASP A 574 -16.60 10.43 18.60
C ASP A 574 -17.88 10.31 19.44
N SER A 575 -19.01 9.94 18.81
CA SER A 575 -20.31 9.77 19.45
C SER A 575 -20.87 11.06 20.07
N ASP A 576 -20.53 12.21 19.52
CA ASP A 576 -21.02 13.52 20.00
C ASP A 576 -22.43 13.87 19.47
N GLY A 577 -22.89 13.11 18.46
CA GLY A 577 -24.21 13.25 17.83
C GLY A 577 -24.22 14.07 16.53
N ILE A 578 -23.06 14.48 16.03
CA ILE A 578 -22.83 15.04 14.70
C ILE A 578 -22.22 13.93 13.82
N CYS A 579 -22.55 13.93 12.53
CA CYS A 579 -22.03 12.90 11.64
C CYS A 579 -20.64 13.28 11.13
N ASP A 580 -19.71 12.34 11.02
CA ASP A 580 -18.30 12.60 10.68
C ASP A 580 -18.12 13.45 9.40
N GLY A 581 -19.01 13.29 8.41
CA GLY A 581 -18.97 14.09 7.18
C GLY A 581 -19.34 15.57 7.33
N ASP A 582 -20.03 15.92 8.42
CA ASP A 582 -20.43 17.28 8.81
C ASP A 582 -19.74 17.76 10.10
N ASP A 583 -18.91 16.91 10.72
CA ASP A 583 -18.22 17.21 11.96
C ASP A 583 -16.89 17.90 11.71
N ASN A 584 -16.76 19.11 12.23
CA ASN A 584 -15.53 19.90 12.17
C ASN A 584 -14.46 19.39 13.15
N CYS A 585 -14.78 18.43 14.02
CA CYS A 585 -13.87 17.78 14.93
C CYS A 585 -14.20 16.33 15.30
N SER A 586 -14.16 15.42 14.33
CA SER A 586 -14.29 13.97 14.57
C SER A 586 -13.04 13.28 15.16
N ASP A 587 -11.98 14.03 15.46
CA ASP A 587 -10.71 13.50 15.94
C ASP A 587 -10.73 13.35 17.46
N THR A 588 -10.92 12.12 17.95
CA THR A 588 -10.94 11.76 19.37
C THR A 588 -9.69 12.16 20.17
N THR A 589 -8.62 12.62 19.52
CA THR A 589 -7.42 13.15 20.19
C THR A 589 -7.48 14.65 20.46
N ALA A 590 -8.39 15.40 19.81
CA ALA A 590 -8.62 16.81 20.08
C ALA A 590 -9.27 17.00 21.45
N CYS A 591 -9.04 18.13 22.11
CA CYS A 591 -9.55 18.31 23.48
C CYS A 591 -11.03 18.71 23.56
N ASN A 592 -11.67 18.98 22.40
CA ASN A 592 -13.10 19.29 22.24
C ASN A 592 -13.77 18.36 21.22
N TYR A 593 -13.28 17.13 21.09
CA TYR A 593 -13.82 16.12 20.18
C TYR A 593 -15.27 15.68 20.54
N ASP A 594 -15.78 16.03 21.73
CA ASP A 594 -17.16 15.77 22.13
C ASP A 594 -18.06 17.02 22.02
N ASP A 595 -17.61 18.02 21.24
CA ASP A 595 -18.27 19.32 21.15
C ASP A 595 -19.46 19.33 20.19
N SER A 596 -20.63 19.04 20.78
CA SER A 596 -21.96 19.19 20.16
C SER A 596 -22.28 20.56 19.54
N ALA A 597 -21.43 21.59 19.68
CA ALA A 597 -21.54 22.86 18.98
C ALA A 597 -20.89 22.87 17.58
N ASN A 598 -20.31 21.74 17.12
CA ASN A 598 -19.64 21.58 15.82
C ASN A 598 -18.48 22.57 15.62
N GLY A 599 -17.69 22.77 16.67
CA GLY A 599 -16.48 23.60 16.63
C GLY A 599 -15.35 22.93 15.86
N LEU A 600 -14.39 23.71 15.35
CA LEU A 600 -13.14 23.14 14.84
C LEU A 600 -12.36 22.47 15.97
N CYS A 601 -11.57 21.43 15.63
CA CYS A 601 -10.69 20.80 16.61
C CYS A 601 -9.72 21.78 17.26
N GLN A 602 -9.64 21.67 18.58
CA GLN A 602 -8.81 22.49 19.44
C GLN A 602 -7.71 21.64 20.04
N THR A 603 -6.54 22.25 20.12
CA THR A 603 -5.39 21.67 20.80
C THR A 603 -5.38 22.14 22.25
N LEU A 604 -4.87 21.27 23.11
CA LEU A 604 -4.53 21.62 24.47
C LEU A 604 -3.34 22.60 24.48
N ASP A 605 -3.38 23.63 25.31
CA ASP A 605 -2.20 24.42 25.64
C ASP A 605 -1.34 23.67 26.69
N ASP A 606 -0.14 24.16 26.99
CA ASP A 606 0.78 23.51 27.94
C ASP A 606 0.18 23.43 29.37
N CYS A 607 -0.85 24.22 29.64
CA CYS A 607 -1.59 24.25 30.90
C CYS A 607 -2.75 23.25 30.96
N GLY A 608 -3.01 22.50 29.90
CA GLY A 608 -4.15 21.59 29.87
C GLY A 608 -5.48 22.24 29.48
N VAL A 609 -5.46 23.42 28.84
CA VAL A 609 -6.68 24.18 28.49
C VAL A 609 -6.87 24.23 26.97
N CYS A 610 -8.05 23.86 26.48
CA CYS A 610 -8.39 23.95 25.05
C CYS A 610 -8.28 25.39 24.53
N ASN A 611 -7.49 25.58 23.46
CA ASN A 611 -7.18 26.90 22.89
C ASN A 611 -6.72 27.93 23.93
N GLY A 612 -6.09 27.48 25.01
CA GLY A 612 -5.49 28.35 26.00
C GLY A 612 -4.26 29.07 25.44
N ASP A 613 -3.88 30.17 26.10
CA ASP A 613 -2.71 30.99 25.75
C ASP A 613 -1.56 30.81 26.74
N ASN A 614 -1.52 29.67 27.46
CA ASN A 614 -0.52 29.34 28.47
C ASN A 614 -0.52 30.25 29.72
N SER A 615 -1.47 31.20 29.84
CA SER A 615 -1.47 32.16 30.94
C SER A 615 -2.00 31.62 32.27
N THR A 616 -2.82 30.56 32.23
CA THR A 616 -3.50 30.01 33.41
C THR A 616 -2.56 29.25 34.35
N CYS A 617 -1.47 28.69 33.82
CA CYS A 617 -0.40 28.04 34.55
C CYS A 617 0.97 28.74 34.39
N ALA A 618 0.97 29.97 33.87
CA ALA A 618 2.19 30.75 33.74
C ALA A 618 2.80 31.09 35.11
N ASP A 619 4.12 30.92 35.22
CA ASP A 619 4.91 31.40 36.35
C ASP A 619 4.99 32.93 36.36
N CYS A 620 5.69 33.52 37.34
CA CYS A 620 5.75 34.99 37.42
C CYS A 620 6.48 35.66 36.24
N ALA A 621 7.20 34.89 35.42
CA ALA A 621 7.91 35.35 34.22
C ALA A 621 7.06 35.17 32.95
N GLY A 622 5.84 34.61 33.07
CA GLY A 622 4.93 34.39 31.96
C GLY A 622 5.16 33.05 31.25
N VAL A 623 5.91 32.12 31.84
CA VAL A 623 6.21 30.80 31.24
C VAL A 623 5.27 29.74 31.82
N ALA A 624 4.47 29.10 30.97
CA ALA A 624 3.59 27.99 31.38
C ALA A 624 4.38 26.87 32.07
N ASN A 625 3.88 26.41 33.22
CA ASN A 625 4.53 25.41 34.08
C ASN A 625 5.98 25.77 34.48
N GLY A 626 6.35 27.05 34.42
CA GLY A 626 7.66 27.54 34.80
C GLY A 626 7.89 27.51 36.32
N THR A 627 9.16 27.59 36.72
CA THR A 627 9.57 27.53 38.13
C THR A 627 9.83 28.90 38.76
N SER A 628 9.65 30.00 38.01
CA SER A 628 9.94 31.34 38.51
C SER A 628 8.92 31.78 39.56
N ALA A 629 9.41 32.21 40.72
CA ALA A 629 8.57 32.66 41.83
C ALA A 629 8.76 34.15 42.10
N LEU A 630 7.71 34.78 42.62
CA LEU A 630 7.80 36.14 43.16
C LEU A 630 8.66 36.13 44.44
N ASP A 631 9.52 37.12 44.58
CA ASP A 631 10.18 37.42 45.85
C ASP A 631 9.21 38.15 46.82
N ASP A 632 9.65 38.45 48.04
CA ASP A 632 8.82 39.14 49.05
C ASP A 632 8.48 40.58 48.64
N CYS A 633 9.19 41.13 47.66
CA CYS A 633 8.91 42.44 47.05
C CYS A 633 7.90 42.38 45.90
N GLY A 634 7.44 41.18 45.52
CA GLY A 634 6.57 40.98 44.38
C GLY A 634 7.29 41.13 43.04
N VAL A 635 8.61 40.98 43.00
CA VAL A 635 9.43 40.97 41.78
C VAL A 635 9.73 39.53 41.39
N CYS A 636 9.46 39.18 40.13
CA CYS A 636 9.72 37.83 39.65
C CYS A 636 11.22 37.50 39.64
N ASN A 637 11.61 36.39 40.27
CA ASN A 637 13.00 35.98 40.53
C ASN A 637 13.85 37.11 41.14
N GLY A 638 13.23 37.98 41.95
CA GLY A 638 13.92 39.05 42.66
C GLY A 638 14.75 38.52 43.84
N ASP A 639 15.69 39.33 44.29
CA ASP A 639 16.58 39.05 45.41
C ASP A 639 16.19 39.82 46.69
N ASN A 640 14.94 40.28 46.79
CA ASN A 640 14.41 41.08 47.88
C ASN A 640 15.02 42.49 48.06
N SER A 641 15.89 42.94 47.14
CA SER A 641 16.61 44.22 47.28
C SER A 641 15.75 45.45 46.96
N THR A 642 14.74 45.32 46.10
CA THR A 642 13.96 46.45 45.56
C THR A 642 13.01 47.09 46.56
N CYS A 643 12.56 46.32 47.56
CA CYS A 643 11.74 46.78 48.67
C CYS A 643 12.45 46.65 50.03
N ALA A 644 13.77 46.48 50.02
CA ALA A 644 14.56 46.40 51.23
C ALA A 644 14.58 47.76 51.96
N ASP A 645 14.43 47.73 53.27
CA ASP A 645 14.62 48.89 54.14
C ASP A 645 16.12 49.21 54.31
N CYS A 646 16.47 50.24 55.09
CA CYS A 646 17.89 50.62 55.25
C CYS A 646 18.75 49.55 55.96
N ALA A 647 18.15 48.48 56.50
CA ALA A 647 18.84 47.34 57.09
C ALA A 647 18.91 46.12 56.14
N GLY A 648 18.43 46.24 54.90
CA GLY A 648 18.47 45.17 53.91
C GLY A 648 17.32 44.16 54.02
N VAL A 649 16.26 44.46 54.78
CA VAL A 649 15.12 43.55 54.98
C VAL A 649 13.96 43.97 54.08
N ALA A 650 13.48 43.06 53.22
CA ALA A 650 12.31 43.29 52.36
C ALA A 650 11.08 43.71 53.16
N ASN A 651 10.41 44.78 52.72
CA ASN A 651 9.25 45.42 53.36
C ASN A 651 9.48 45.84 54.83
N GLY A 652 10.73 46.05 55.23
CA GLY A 652 11.07 46.54 56.57
C GLY A 652 10.69 48.01 56.78
N THR A 653 10.65 48.44 58.04
CA THR A 653 10.26 49.82 58.42
C THR A 653 11.44 50.73 58.74
N SER A 654 12.68 50.24 58.58
CA SER A 654 13.88 50.98 58.98
C SER A 654 14.19 52.09 57.98
N THR A 655 14.46 53.29 58.48
CA THR A 655 14.79 54.47 57.67
C THR A 655 16.13 55.07 58.11
N LEU A 656 16.86 55.64 57.15
CA LEU A 656 18.12 56.34 57.40
C LEU A 656 17.86 57.62 58.21
N ASP A 657 18.73 57.93 59.18
CA ASP A 657 18.64 59.20 59.90
C ASP A 657 19.41 60.31 59.17
N ASP A 658 19.35 61.54 59.70
CA ASP A 658 19.95 62.74 59.07
C ASP A 658 21.49 62.66 58.89
N CYS A 659 22.16 61.66 59.47
CA CYS A 659 23.61 61.47 59.38
C CYS A 659 24.03 60.43 58.34
N GLY A 660 23.08 59.76 57.68
CA GLY A 660 23.34 58.56 56.88
C GLY A 660 23.44 57.32 57.74
#